data_AF-A0A0B4BF82-F1
#
_entry.id   AF-A0A0B4BF82-F1
#
_cell.length_a   1.000
_cell.length_b   1.000
_cell.length_c   1.000
_cell.angle_alpha   90.00
_cell.angle_beta   90.00
_cell.angle_gamma   90.00
#
_symmetry.space_group_name_H-M   'P 1'
#
loop_
_entity.id
_entity.type
_entity.pdbx_description
1 polymer ?
#
loop_
_entity_poly.entity_id
_entity_poly.type
_entity_poly.pdbx_seq_one_letter_code
_entity_poly.pdbx_strand_id
1 'polypeptide(L)'
;MIDGRIASEKDTPLTRATVVARTRDGSVAGESITDNRGLFRINLNRDVEPDLQVEVVGAEGKIEKLQEHDLVEGPVFDFRIPGKVLEKLKPAKDAFPLLSGPVYDPQAWETIRAAVGQLAPRGDKEFNILLNAARCPGPPIFDFDDMLDIASGAILGNLASQFTLAERLERFAEVDVPYEPILVDVATRALKGDEFSQPGSTPEGRTRFLAQTMRLDGPAGPRPIPDDLNVTCAVPHTRWLTLMGGMVASARSHDHLLHMTRGLEIGFCRHDQAQNLLSMANLLLHEGVEAPFREALLSMECGPDDGPVPGGWNPRKPIPTPECDPPFRQPELDCFPPLECFFDLSSTGGIFGKTTPYFIASITPEKACAGTRIVIKGTNFGRGGMVCFGDERPGVAAPAVAGQCVRAITWTDTEIEVEVPSGGFSPYIALAIIESTERVCGRSFTIYRKGNRVAFEGGSTAASLSLPSRSWFEPGETARISWRGHPISAPATLEIKVDGKTEFNQRVNPVSHMQWPVPTVTDPTRVEMIFTVDGPCGRAVDTQVREINIAPTLAIDGVEITQGIQTYGRTDGTPDNDLATISGKDTIVRVYIDADRRGFFGNRVPDVTGMLTVDGIHQLMPINGEVPNSCSGWAAGNPFIEARPASQIDREVTDHTLNFRIPRALSSGTRTLRIDITGPEINETRARHRLDTTWSWRTEAALPVRHVRIRDDNATNGTNARPSAAEAMCTLRRGFDLLPTPADNLGAAARPTHNTTRDLGTDAGVGGLLADVHALHACTTTEYLWGLFRRTVCPAEHDIIWVGITHPFNRGMGYVPGTTCLSARFDPVGMGQRSILRVKTAHEIGHNLGYSHVPLGGAAGTLEPGFPNGGMLIDVAFDPFFNQALPGTRNDIMAYGTRWISGYNWSRFQTTIS
;
A
#
# COMPACT_ATOMS: atom_id res chain seq x y z
N MET A 1 22.91 -15.26 53.73
CA MET A 1 21.67 -15.58 52.97
C MET A 1 21.21 -16.95 53.43
N ILE A 2 19.91 -17.13 53.69
CA ILE A 2 19.33 -18.42 54.05
C ILE A 2 18.28 -18.77 52.98
N ASP A 3 18.48 -19.90 52.30
CA ASP A 3 17.52 -20.46 51.34
C ASP A 3 16.88 -21.71 51.95
N GLY A 4 15.56 -21.84 51.84
CA GLY A 4 14.85 -22.98 52.40
C GLY A 4 13.52 -23.26 51.72
N ARG A 5 12.95 -24.41 52.06
CA ARG A 5 11.60 -24.83 51.62
C ARG A 5 10.81 -25.33 52.81
N ILE A 6 9.59 -24.84 52.97
CA ILE A 6 8.67 -25.34 53.99
C ILE A 6 7.75 -26.37 53.35
N ALA A 7 7.82 -27.61 53.84
CA ALA A 7 6.88 -28.67 53.52
C ALA A 7 6.10 -29.03 54.79
N SER A 8 4.76 -29.08 54.73
CA SER A 8 3.97 -29.62 55.84
C SER A 8 3.92 -31.15 55.75
N GLU A 9 3.72 -31.85 56.88
CA GLU A 9 3.58 -33.33 56.94
C GLU A 9 2.47 -33.92 56.04
N LYS A 10 1.60 -33.08 55.45
CA LYS A 10 0.55 -33.48 54.51
C LYS A 10 0.83 -33.08 53.06
N ASP A 11 2.08 -32.81 52.70
CA ASP A 11 2.55 -32.54 51.32
C ASP A 11 1.80 -31.42 50.56
N THR A 12 1.10 -30.55 51.29
CA THR A 12 0.46 -29.36 50.72
C THR A 12 1.33 -28.14 51.06
N PRO A 13 1.88 -27.42 50.07
CA PRO A 13 2.77 -26.29 50.32
C PRO A 13 1.99 -25.14 50.99
N LEU A 14 2.51 -24.65 52.12
CA LEU A 14 2.02 -23.42 52.73
C LEU A 14 2.43 -22.24 51.85
N THR A 15 1.54 -21.88 50.93
CA THR A 15 1.74 -20.76 50.00
C THR A 15 1.57 -19.44 50.76
N ARG A 16 2.58 -18.56 50.67
CA ARG A 16 2.63 -17.23 51.32
C ARG A 16 2.69 -17.22 52.85
N ALA A 17 3.43 -18.14 53.45
CA ALA A 17 3.79 -18.04 54.86
C ALA A 17 4.96 -17.06 55.03
N THR A 18 4.95 -16.28 56.11
CA THR A 18 6.06 -15.39 56.44
C THR A 18 7.10 -16.17 57.25
N VAL A 19 8.34 -16.13 56.80
CA VAL A 19 9.48 -16.82 57.42
C VAL A 19 10.42 -15.78 57.97
N VAL A 20 10.67 -15.85 59.26
CA VAL A 20 11.46 -14.87 59.99
C VAL A 20 12.66 -15.56 60.59
N ALA A 21 13.86 -15.11 60.22
CA ALA A 21 15.09 -15.53 60.86
C ALA A 21 15.38 -14.58 62.01
N ARG A 22 15.44 -15.10 63.22
CA ARG A 22 15.73 -14.34 64.45
C ARG A 22 17.08 -14.75 65.02
N THR A 23 17.80 -13.77 65.54
CA THR A 23 18.99 -14.01 66.37
C THR A 23 18.59 -14.57 67.73
N ARG A 24 19.57 -15.09 68.48
CA ARG A 24 19.39 -15.68 69.80
C ARG A 24 18.72 -14.77 70.83
N ASP A 25 18.87 -13.44 70.71
CA ASP A 25 18.19 -12.45 71.55
C ASP A 25 16.75 -12.13 71.12
N GLY A 26 16.26 -12.77 70.04
CA GLY A 26 14.90 -12.63 69.52
C GLY A 26 14.72 -11.53 68.47
N SER A 27 15.77 -10.76 68.14
CA SER A 27 15.68 -9.72 67.12
C SER A 27 15.62 -10.30 65.70
N VAL A 28 14.88 -9.64 64.79
CA VAL A 28 14.70 -10.13 63.41
C VAL A 28 15.94 -9.81 62.58
N ALA A 29 16.66 -10.85 62.19
CA ALA A 29 17.84 -10.76 61.34
C ALA A 29 17.48 -10.62 59.85
N GLY A 30 16.34 -11.19 59.46
CA GLY A 30 15.75 -11.05 58.14
C GLY A 30 14.41 -11.76 58.04
N GLU A 31 13.60 -11.33 57.07
CA GLU A 31 12.26 -11.88 56.83
C GLU A 31 12.05 -12.09 55.34
N SER A 32 11.30 -13.13 54.98
CA SER A 32 10.90 -13.44 53.62
C SER A 32 9.50 -14.04 53.64
N ILE A 33 8.81 -13.99 52.52
CA ILE A 33 7.55 -14.71 52.33
C ILE A 33 7.84 -15.92 51.43
N THR A 34 7.22 -17.06 51.71
CA THR A 34 7.30 -18.21 50.82
C THR A 34 6.58 -17.92 49.50
N ASP A 35 7.17 -18.34 48.40
CA ASP A 35 6.50 -18.32 47.11
C ASP A 35 5.37 -19.38 47.05
N ASN A 36 4.76 -19.49 45.87
CA ASN A 36 3.64 -20.39 45.61
C ASN A 36 4.02 -21.89 45.71
N ARG A 37 5.29 -22.21 45.98
CA ARG A 37 5.83 -23.58 46.13
C ARG A 37 6.40 -23.83 47.53
N GLY A 38 6.26 -22.87 48.45
CA GLY A 38 6.79 -22.95 49.81
C GLY A 38 8.28 -22.59 49.91
N LEU A 39 8.90 -22.06 48.84
CA LEU A 39 10.32 -21.67 48.83
C LEU A 39 10.49 -20.25 49.34
N PHE A 40 11.52 -20.01 50.14
CA PHE A 40 11.84 -18.68 50.64
C PHE A 40 13.35 -18.43 50.61
N ARG A 41 13.71 -17.15 50.54
CA ARG A 41 15.09 -16.67 50.60
C ARG A 41 15.15 -15.47 51.52
N ILE A 42 15.81 -15.62 52.67
CA ILE A 42 16.02 -14.53 53.62
C ILE A 42 17.38 -13.90 53.36
N ASN A 43 17.36 -12.63 52.99
CA ASN A 43 18.54 -11.77 53.04
C ASN A 43 18.69 -11.24 54.46
N LEU A 44 19.79 -11.61 55.11
CA LEU A 44 20.10 -11.11 56.44
C LEU A 44 20.70 -9.72 56.29
N ASN A 45 20.16 -8.75 57.02
CA ASN A 45 20.51 -7.34 56.84
C ASN A 45 21.88 -6.97 57.43
N ARG A 46 22.59 -7.91 58.08
CA ARG A 46 23.89 -7.72 58.74
C ARG A 46 24.69 -9.04 58.76
N ASP A 47 25.98 -8.99 59.06
CA ASP A 47 26.78 -10.16 59.41
C ASP A 47 26.26 -10.73 60.75
N VAL A 48 25.68 -11.94 60.73
CA VAL A 48 25.02 -12.55 61.90
C VAL A 48 25.79 -13.80 62.33
N GLU A 49 26.00 -13.94 63.64
CA GLU A 49 26.62 -15.13 64.25
C GLU A 49 25.80 -16.42 64.00
N PRO A 50 26.45 -17.61 64.00
CA PRO A 50 25.88 -18.87 63.48
C PRO A 50 24.63 -19.41 64.19
N ASP A 51 24.23 -18.86 65.34
CA ASP A 51 23.11 -19.37 66.15
C ASP A 51 21.75 -18.72 65.77
N LEU A 52 21.33 -18.84 64.51
CA LEU A 52 20.06 -18.27 64.00
C LEU A 52 18.89 -19.24 64.16
N GLN A 53 17.78 -18.80 64.78
CA GLN A 53 16.53 -19.56 64.81
C GLN A 53 15.62 -19.08 63.67
N VAL A 54 15.21 -20.01 62.81
CA VAL A 54 14.25 -19.73 61.73
C VAL A 54 12.87 -20.17 62.19
N GLU A 55 11.95 -19.21 62.23
CA GLU A 55 10.57 -19.41 62.66
C GLU A 55 9.63 -19.19 61.47
N VAL A 56 8.60 -20.03 61.38
CA VAL A 56 7.53 -19.87 60.39
C VAL A 56 6.31 -19.32 61.08
N VAL A 57 5.83 -18.17 60.61
CA VAL A 57 4.61 -17.54 61.11
C VAL A 57 3.50 -17.82 60.10
N GLY A 58 2.60 -18.74 60.46
CA GLY A 58 1.40 -19.01 59.66
C GLY A 58 0.45 -17.80 59.65
N ALA A 59 -0.45 -17.74 58.67
CA ALA A 59 -1.40 -16.62 58.50
C ALA A 59 -2.30 -16.36 59.74
N GLU A 60 -2.42 -17.35 60.63
CA GLU A 60 -3.18 -17.25 61.88
C GLU A 60 -2.33 -16.86 63.10
N GLY A 61 -1.07 -16.47 62.90
CA GLY A 61 -0.14 -16.00 63.95
C GLY A 61 0.48 -17.11 64.81
N LYS A 62 0.25 -18.38 64.47
CA LYS A 62 0.87 -19.52 65.16
C LYS A 62 2.31 -19.70 64.69
N ILE A 63 3.26 -19.71 65.64
CA ILE A 63 4.70 -19.80 65.38
C ILE A 63 5.14 -21.26 65.55
N GLU A 64 5.68 -21.86 64.48
CA GLU A 64 6.39 -23.15 64.56
C GLU A 64 7.89 -22.92 64.35
N LYS A 65 8.70 -23.45 65.27
CA LYS A 65 10.16 -23.40 65.19
C LYS A 65 10.66 -24.59 64.38
N LEU A 66 11.46 -24.33 63.34
CA LEU A 66 12.10 -25.39 62.55
C LEU A 66 13.35 -25.88 63.30
N GLN A 67 13.53 -27.20 63.41
CA GLN A 67 14.75 -27.77 64.01
C GLN A 67 15.88 -27.83 62.96
N GLU A 68 17.12 -27.76 63.44
CA GLU A 68 18.35 -27.54 62.65
C GLU A 68 18.63 -28.62 61.58
N HIS A 69 17.93 -29.75 61.61
CA HIS A 69 18.16 -30.90 60.74
C HIS A 69 17.45 -30.84 59.37
N ASP A 70 16.65 -29.81 59.10
CA ASP A 70 15.85 -29.67 57.87
C ASP A 70 16.51 -28.81 56.77
N LEU A 71 17.80 -28.48 56.89
CA LEU A 71 18.54 -27.66 55.91
C LEU A 71 19.67 -28.48 55.26
N VAL A 72 19.64 -28.63 53.93
CA VAL A 72 20.65 -29.40 53.17
C VAL A 72 21.62 -28.44 52.47
N GLU A 73 22.91 -28.51 52.81
CA GLU A 73 24.00 -27.81 52.12
C GLU A 73 24.74 -28.74 51.14
N GLY A 74 25.08 -28.24 49.94
CA GLY A 74 25.91 -28.97 48.97
C GLY A 74 26.34 -28.14 47.74
N PRO A 75 27.64 -28.13 47.33
CA PRO A 75 28.17 -27.31 46.23
C PRO A 75 28.66 -28.12 45.01
N VAL A 76 28.58 -27.59 43.78
CA VAL A 76 29.48 -27.93 42.64
C VAL A 76 29.55 -26.75 41.63
N PHE A 77 30.77 -26.36 41.24
CA PHE A 77 31.09 -25.52 40.08
C PHE A 77 31.33 -26.39 38.84
N ASP A 78 30.80 -25.99 37.68
CA ASP A 78 31.37 -26.36 36.38
C ASP A 78 31.08 -25.28 35.32
N PHE A 79 32.11 -24.88 34.57
CA PHE A 79 32.06 -23.80 33.59
C PHE A 79 31.65 -24.35 32.21
N ARG A 80 30.42 -24.06 31.80
CA ARG A 80 29.98 -24.05 30.40
C ARG A 80 28.98 -22.91 30.24
N ILE A 81 29.27 -21.97 29.34
CA ILE A 81 28.27 -20.98 28.90
C ILE A 81 27.51 -21.62 27.73
N PRO A 82 26.24 -22.02 27.93
CA PRO A 82 25.28 -21.83 26.85
C PRO A 82 23.91 -21.34 27.36
N GLY A 83 23.39 -20.31 26.70
CA GLY A 83 21.96 -20.11 26.52
C GLY A 83 21.21 -19.11 27.41
N LYS A 84 21.67 -18.75 28.63
CA LYS A 84 20.84 -17.93 29.55
C LYS A 84 21.46 -16.64 30.12
N VAL A 85 22.50 -16.10 29.48
CA VAL A 85 22.84 -14.66 29.64
C VAL A 85 21.81 -13.76 28.92
N LEU A 86 20.96 -14.35 28.07
CA LEU A 86 19.78 -13.69 27.48
C LEU A 86 18.58 -13.53 28.43
N GLU A 87 18.59 -14.07 29.65
CA GLU A 87 17.46 -13.90 30.60
C GLU A 87 17.73 -12.89 31.72
N LYS A 88 18.89 -12.20 31.73
CA LYS A 88 19.18 -11.07 32.65
C LYS A 88 18.98 -9.67 32.02
N LEU A 89 18.26 -9.58 30.90
CA LEU A 89 17.75 -8.33 30.32
C LEU A 89 16.22 -8.17 30.45
N LYS A 90 15.61 -8.67 31.53
CA LYS A 90 14.26 -8.24 31.92
C LYS A 90 14.39 -7.17 33.01
N PRO A 91 14.52 -5.91 32.58
CA PRO A 91 13.43 -4.96 32.86
C PRO A 91 12.87 -4.23 31.63
N ALA A 92 13.33 -4.51 30.40
CA ALA A 92 12.79 -3.80 29.22
C ALA A 92 11.41 -4.34 28.77
N LYS A 93 11.12 -5.62 29.03
CA LYS A 93 9.89 -6.27 28.53
C LYS A 93 8.61 -5.80 29.24
N ASP A 94 8.73 -5.26 30.44
CA ASP A 94 7.58 -4.78 31.23
C ASP A 94 7.36 -3.26 31.06
N ALA A 95 8.28 -2.54 30.39
CA ALA A 95 8.09 -1.14 29.98
C ALA A 95 7.43 -1.02 28.59
N PHE A 96 7.50 -2.06 27.76
CA PHE A 96 6.89 -2.07 26.42
C PHE A 96 5.37 -1.81 26.40
N PRO A 97 4.57 -2.31 27.37
CA PRO A 97 3.14 -1.98 27.42
C PRO A 97 2.83 -0.49 27.67
N LEU A 98 3.78 0.28 28.23
CA LEU A 98 3.66 1.74 28.40
C LEU A 98 4.02 2.53 27.12
N LEU A 99 4.60 1.86 26.12
CA LEU A 99 4.98 2.42 24.82
C LEU A 99 4.09 1.92 23.69
N SER A 100 3.28 0.88 23.90
CA SER A 100 2.28 0.41 22.93
C SER A 100 0.88 0.95 23.28
N GLY A 101 0.35 1.85 22.45
CA GLY A 101 -0.97 2.45 22.61
C GLY A 101 -1.27 3.52 21.55
N PRO A 102 -2.54 3.86 21.28
CA PRO A 102 -2.94 4.80 20.23
C PRO A 102 -2.32 6.19 20.44
N VAL A 103 -2.08 6.92 19.35
CA VAL A 103 -1.52 8.29 19.33
C VAL A 103 -2.40 9.29 20.09
N TYR A 104 -3.70 9.02 20.18
CA TYR A 104 -4.60 9.75 21.06
C TYR A 104 -4.56 9.13 22.46
N ASP A 105 -4.45 9.98 23.48
CA ASP A 105 -4.82 9.60 24.83
C ASP A 105 -6.20 8.88 24.81
N PRO A 106 -6.40 7.77 25.55
CA PRO A 106 -7.67 7.03 25.53
C PRO A 106 -8.90 7.91 25.76
N GLN A 107 -8.77 8.96 26.58
CA GLN A 107 -9.83 9.93 26.84
C GLN A 107 -10.10 10.80 25.60
N ALA A 108 -9.05 11.28 24.92
CA ALA A 108 -9.17 12.04 23.67
C ALA A 108 -9.81 11.21 22.54
N TRP A 109 -9.50 9.91 22.48
CA TRP A 109 -10.11 9.02 21.48
C TRP A 109 -11.59 8.74 21.78
N GLU A 110 -11.97 8.58 23.06
CA GLU A 110 -13.37 8.46 23.42
C GLU A 110 -14.14 9.77 23.16
N THR A 111 -13.51 10.94 23.33
CA THR A 111 -14.06 12.24 22.92
C THR A 111 -14.34 12.27 21.42
N ILE A 112 -13.37 11.92 20.57
CA ILE A 112 -13.57 11.87 19.11
C ILE A 112 -14.65 10.85 18.72
N ARG A 113 -14.66 9.66 19.35
CA ARG A 113 -15.68 8.63 19.11
C ARG A 113 -17.08 9.08 19.54
N ALA A 114 -17.18 9.80 20.65
CA ALA A 114 -18.44 10.35 21.13
C ALA A 114 -18.95 11.44 20.17
N ALA A 115 -18.06 12.31 19.68
CA ALA A 115 -18.39 13.34 18.69
C ALA A 115 -18.89 12.71 17.38
N VAL A 116 -18.21 11.67 16.86
CA VAL A 116 -18.70 10.89 15.71
C VAL A 116 -20.05 10.23 15.99
N GLY A 117 -20.29 9.79 17.24
CA GLY A 117 -21.57 9.23 17.67
C GLY A 117 -22.74 10.23 17.67
N GLN A 118 -22.46 11.54 17.73
CA GLN A 118 -23.48 12.57 17.52
C GLN A 118 -23.80 12.78 16.03
N LEU A 119 -22.83 12.56 15.14
CA LEU A 119 -23.02 12.66 13.68
C LEU A 119 -23.75 11.46 13.08
N ALA A 120 -23.47 10.25 13.60
CA ALA A 120 -24.06 9.01 13.15
C ALA A 120 -24.26 8.03 14.33
N PRO A 121 -25.41 7.36 14.45
CA PRO A 121 -25.65 6.41 15.54
C PRO A 121 -24.69 5.22 15.54
N ARG A 122 -24.27 4.76 16.72
CA ARG A 122 -23.46 3.52 16.84
C ARG A 122 -24.20 2.33 16.21
N GLY A 123 -23.53 1.66 15.27
CA GLY A 123 -24.09 0.55 14.50
C GLY A 123 -24.53 0.92 13.08
N ASP A 124 -24.59 2.21 12.76
CA ASP A 124 -24.73 2.67 11.38
C ASP A 124 -23.43 2.43 10.60
N LYS A 125 -23.56 2.14 9.31
CA LYS A 125 -22.43 2.07 8.38
C LYS A 125 -21.70 3.41 8.33
N GLU A 126 -22.42 4.52 8.40
CA GLU A 126 -21.85 5.87 8.41
C GLU A 126 -21.01 6.13 9.66
N PHE A 127 -21.41 5.62 10.84
CA PHE A 127 -20.60 5.75 12.08
C PHE A 127 -19.22 5.12 11.92
N ASN A 128 -19.13 3.94 11.31
CA ASN A 128 -17.84 3.28 11.08
C ASN A 128 -17.01 4.00 10.02
N ILE A 129 -17.64 4.59 9.00
CA ILE A 129 -16.96 5.39 7.97
C ILE A 129 -16.38 6.67 8.59
N LEU A 130 -17.19 7.43 9.33
CA LEU A 130 -16.74 8.66 10.00
C LEU A 130 -15.72 8.37 11.10
N LEU A 131 -15.88 7.28 11.85
CA LEU A 131 -14.90 6.87 12.86
C LEU A 131 -13.59 6.42 12.22
N ASN A 132 -13.62 5.83 11.02
CA ASN A 132 -12.41 5.49 10.26
C ASN A 132 -11.78 6.71 9.59
N ALA A 133 -12.55 7.69 9.11
CA ALA A 133 -12.04 8.98 8.65
C ALA A 133 -11.34 9.75 9.80
N ALA A 134 -11.90 9.69 11.01
CA ALA A 134 -11.28 10.23 12.22
C ALA A 134 -9.98 9.48 12.64
N ARG A 135 -9.67 8.34 12.01
CA ARG A 135 -8.44 7.56 12.20
C ARG A 135 -7.34 7.86 11.17
N CYS A 136 -7.56 8.78 10.22
CA CYS A 136 -6.62 9.06 9.13
C CYS A 136 -5.18 9.32 9.64
N PRO A 137 -4.14 8.89 8.90
CA PRO A 137 -2.83 8.65 9.47
C PRO A 137 -2.16 9.98 9.80
N GLY A 138 -1.66 10.10 11.02
CA GLY A 138 -0.56 11.03 11.29
C GLY A 138 0.60 10.78 10.31
N PRO A 139 1.64 11.64 10.29
CA PRO A 139 2.86 11.38 9.49
C PRO A 139 3.23 9.91 9.74
N PRO A 140 3.47 9.13 8.66
CA PRO A 140 3.22 7.69 8.60
C PRO A 140 3.39 7.07 9.99
N ILE A 141 2.30 6.77 10.69
CA ILE A 141 2.39 6.41 12.12
C ILE A 141 3.19 5.13 12.35
N PHE A 142 3.31 4.29 11.31
CA PHE A 142 4.28 3.21 11.29
C PHE A 142 5.72 3.73 11.43
N ASP A 143 6.07 4.88 10.86
CA ASP A 143 7.35 5.54 11.08
C ASP A 143 7.50 6.20 12.44
N PHE A 144 6.46 6.52 13.22
CA PHE A 144 6.67 7.12 14.55
C PHE A 144 7.00 6.08 15.61
N ASP A 145 6.24 4.99 15.66
CA ASP A 145 6.57 3.86 16.53
C ASP A 145 7.83 3.16 16.00
N ASP A 146 8.04 3.07 14.68
CA ASP A 146 9.34 2.66 14.14
C ASP A 146 10.42 3.67 14.52
N MET A 147 10.19 5.00 14.48
CA MET A 147 11.20 5.98 14.92
C MET A 147 11.45 5.90 16.41
N LEU A 148 10.48 5.50 17.23
CA LEU A 148 10.67 5.23 18.66
C LEU A 148 11.41 3.91 18.89
N ASP A 149 11.19 2.89 18.08
CA ASP A 149 11.90 1.60 18.13
C ASP A 149 13.32 1.75 17.57
N ILE A 150 13.49 2.53 16.50
CA ILE A 150 14.76 2.95 15.92
C ILE A 150 15.47 3.89 16.90
N ALA A 151 14.80 4.85 17.55
CA ALA A 151 15.42 5.70 18.56
C ALA A 151 15.79 4.91 19.82
N SER A 152 14.94 3.99 20.25
CA SER A 152 15.25 3.05 21.34
C SER A 152 16.43 2.17 20.97
N GLY A 153 16.48 1.68 19.72
CA GLY A 153 17.60 0.99 19.11
C GLY A 153 18.87 1.84 19.10
N ALA A 154 18.75 3.12 18.74
CA ALA A 154 19.84 4.07 18.68
C ALA A 154 20.43 4.36 20.06
N ILE A 155 19.57 4.61 21.05
CA ILE A 155 19.95 4.68 22.47
C ILE A 155 20.56 3.33 22.89
N LEU A 156 20.09 2.20 22.35
CA LEU A 156 20.58 0.84 22.66
C LEU A 156 21.98 0.57 22.10
N GLY A 157 22.55 1.52 21.36
CA GLY A 157 23.83 1.36 20.66
C GLY A 157 23.70 0.56 19.37
N ASN A 158 22.48 0.32 18.86
CA ASN A 158 22.27 -0.29 17.56
C ASN A 158 22.62 0.73 16.46
N LEU A 159 23.77 0.52 15.82
CA LEU A 159 24.29 1.40 14.77
C LEU A 159 23.33 1.51 13.57
N ALA A 160 22.67 0.42 13.16
CA ALA A 160 21.69 0.49 12.07
C ALA A 160 20.54 1.42 12.44
N SER A 161 20.07 1.34 13.69
CA SER A 161 19.04 2.24 14.18
C SER A 161 19.53 3.70 14.31
N GLN A 162 20.79 3.94 14.69
CA GLN A 162 21.36 5.29 14.69
C GLN A 162 21.40 5.91 13.29
N PHE A 163 21.82 5.13 12.28
CA PHE A 163 21.86 5.58 10.89
C PHE A 163 20.45 5.81 10.33
N THR A 164 19.54 4.85 10.53
CA THR A 164 18.16 4.98 10.05
C THR A 164 17.45 6.16 10.71
N LEU A 165 17.71 6.43 11.99
CA LEU A 165 17.14 7.61 12.67
C LEU A 165 17.67 8.91 12.07
N ALA A 166 18.99 9.03 11.93
CA ALA A 166 19.62 10.23 11.36
C ALA A 166 19.15 10.48 9.92
N GLU A 167 19.21 9.46 9.05
CA GLU A 167 18.81 9.57 7.65
C GLU A 167 17.32 9.93 7.48
N ARG A 168 16.44 9.43 8.35
CA ARG A 168 15.01 9.77 8.34
C ARG A 168 14.78 11.22 8.76
N LEU A 169 15.43 11.67 9.82
CA LEU A 169 15.30 13.05 10.31
C LEU A 169 15.97 14.06 9.36
N GLU A 170 17.10 13.73 8.75
CA GLU A 170 17.73 14.57 7.73
C GLU A 170 16.82 14.74 6.50
N ARG A 171 16.17 13.67 6.02
CA ARG A 171 15.19 13.77 4.93
C ARG A 171 14.00 14.67 5.25
N PHE A 172 13.55 14.72 6.51
CA PHE A 172 12.52 15.67 6.91
C PHE A 172 13.03 17.11 6.90
N ALA A 173 14.32 17.34 7.19
CA ALA A 173 14.93 18.66 7.16
C ALA A 173 15.15 19.23 5.74
N GLU A 174 15.15 18.37 4.71
CA GLU A 174 15.30 18.73 3.30
C GLU A 174 13.99 19.21 2.64
N VAL A 175 12.84 19.04 3.29
CA VAL A 175 11.55 19.51 2.77
C VAL A 175 11.46 21.03 2.96
N ASP A 176 11.40 21.77 1.86
CA ASP A 176 11.39 23.23 1.83
C ASP A 176 9.99 23.76 2.22
N VAL A 177 9.73 23.86 3.53
CA VAL A 177 8.49 24.43 4.09
C VAL A 177 8.74 25.89 4.49
N PRO A 178 7.87 26.86 4.13
CA PRO A 178 8.05 28.28 4.45
C PRO A 178 7.73 28.62 5.92
N TYR A 179 8.24 27.83 6.87
CA TYR A 179 8.03 27.98 8.30
C TYR A 179 9.34 28.33 9.01
N GLU A 180 9.33 29.33 9.88
CA GLU A 180 10.48 29.65 10.76
C GLU A 180 10.45 28.72 12.01
N PRO A 181 11.44 27.83 12.19
CA PRO A 181 11.43 26.85 13.29
C PRO A 181 11.69 27.50 14.66
N ILE A 182 10.76 27.29 15.59
CA ILE A 182 10.76 27.88 16.93
C ILE A 182 11.81 27.23 17.85
N LEU A 183 11.98 25.89 17.85
CA LEU A 183 12.98 25.23 18.70
C LEU A 183 14.41 25.45 18.19
N VAL A 184 14.62 25.51 16.86
CA VAL A 184 15.93 25.86 16.31
C VAL A 184 16.32 27.27 16.73
N ASP A 185 15.41 28.24 16.76
CA ASP A 185 15.72 29.61 17.19
C ASP A 185 15.99 29.69 18.71
N VAL A 186 15.24 28.97 19.56
CA VAL A 186 15.50 28.86 21.01
C VAL A 186 16.84 28.17 21.30
N ALA A 187 17.13 27.05 20.63
CA ALA A 187 18.41 26.35 20.76
C ALA A 187 19.57 27.20 20.24
N THR A 188 19.40 27.86 19.08
CA THR A 188 20.42 28.71 18.48
C THR A 188 20.68 29.96 19.31
N ARG A 189 19.68 30.59 19.93
CA ARG A 189 19.86 31.72 20.86
C ARG A 189 20.52 31.30 22.18
N ALA A 190 20.16 30.14 22.74
CA ALA A 190 20.81 29.58 23.92
C ALA A 190 22.29 29.22 23.67
N LEU A 191 22.65 28.94 22.41
CA LEU A 191 24.00 28.51 22.02
C LEU A 191 24.85 29.62 21.37
N LYS A 192 24.26 30.70 20.82
CA LYS A 192 24.97 31.79 20.11
C LYS A 192 24.99 33.17 20.82
N GLY A 193 24.27 33.40 21.93
CA GLY A 193 24.11 34.76 22.50
C GLY A 193 25.00 35.11 23.71
N ASP A 194 25.67 36.27 23.63
CA ASP A 194 26.61 36.91 24.57
C ASP A 194 26.20 37.10 26.05
N GLU A 195 25.00 36.67 26.47
CA GLU A 195 24.56 36.72 27.89
C GLU A 195 25.23 35.68 28.80
N PHE A 196 25.90 34.67 28.22
CA PHE A 196 26.59 33.59 28.95
C PHE A 196 28.01 33.93 29.43
N SER A 197 28.49 35.16 29.17
CA SER A 197 29.86 35.59 29.48
C SER A 197 30.07 36.14 30.90
N GLN A 198 29.05 36.19 31.77
CA GLN A 198 29.27 36.63 33.15
C GLN A 198 30.07 35.57 33.95
N PRO A 199 31.24 35.93 34.52
CA PRO A 199 32.03 35.01 35.34
C PRO A 199 31.29 34.73 36.64
N GLY A 200 30.74 33.52 36.79
CA GLY A 200 30.05 33.10 38.02
C GLY A 200 28.89 32.13 37.84
N SER A 201 28.42 31.83 36.62
CA SER A 201 27.43 30.77 36.43
C SER A 201 28.09 29.40 36.59
N THR A 202 27.88 28.76 37.75
CA THR A 202 28.29 27.37 37.98
C THR A 202 27.57 26.45 36.99
N PRO A 203 28.10 25.24 36.72
CA PRO A 203 27.38 24.22 35.96
C PRO A 203 25.92 24.06 36.41
N GLU A 204 25.62 24.15 37.72
CA GLU A 204 24.23 24.14 38.20
C GLU A 204 23.38 25.34 37.76
N GLY A 205 23.96 26.54 37.63
CA GLY A 205 23.25 27.73 37.15
C GLY A 205 22.83 27.63 35.67
N ARG A 206 23.68 26.99 34.86
CA ARG A 206 23.41 26.71 33.44
C ARG A 206 22.36 25.60 33.27
N THR A 207 22.43 24.60 34.14
CA THR A 207 21.44 23.51 34.28
C THR A 207 20.06 24.02 34.71
N ARG A 208 20.00 25.02 35.60
CA ARG A 208 18.73 25.56 36.11
C ARG A 208 17.98 26.42 35.09
N PHE A 209 18.71 27.14 34.22
CA PHE A 209 18.11 27.97 33.16
C PHE A 209 17.47 27.12 32.04
N LEU A 210 18.17 26.11 31.52
CA LEU A 210 17.62 25.17 30.52
C LEU A 210 16.43 24.35 31.07
N ALA A 211 16.49 23.95 32.34
CA ALA A 211 15.37 23.29 33.02
C ALA A 211 14.16 24.24 33.23
N GLN A 212 14.39 25.55 33.35
CA GLN A 212 13.33 26.58 33.41
C GLN A 212 12.75 26.92 32.03
N THR A 213 13.53 26.84 30.96
CA THR A 213 13.00 27.07 29.59
C THR A 213 12.15 25.90 29.09
N MET A 214 12.43 24.68 29.57
CA MET A 214 11.63 23.47 29.26
C MET A 214 10.49 23.21 30.25
N ARG A 215 10.38 23.98 31.34
CA ARG A 215 9.19 24.05 32.21
C ARG A 215 8.44 25.34 31.92
N LEU A 216 7.45 25.28 31.03
CA LEU A 216 6.39 26.29 30.97
C LEU A 216 5.49 26.12 32.20
N ASP A 217 5.98 26.60 33.34
CA ASP A 217 5.19 27.13 34.45
C ASP A 217 6.17 27.75 35.45
N GLY A 218 6.21 29.08 35.47
CA GLY A 218 6.95 29.85 36.45
C GLY A 218 6.01 30.35 37.56
N PRO A 219 6.39 30.26 38.85
CA PRO A 219 5.66 30.95 39.90
C PRO A 219 6.04 32.44 39.93
N ALA A 220 5.01 33.28 40.04
CA ALA A 220 5.01 34.69 40.44
C ALA A 220 5.39 35.76 39.39
N GLY A 221 4.37 36.26 38.68
CA GLY A 221 4.36 37.60 38.04
C GLY A 221 3.25 37.72 36.98
N PRO A 222 2.29 38.66 37.08
CA PRO A 222 1.07 38.63 36.27
C PRO A 222 1.33 39.23 34.89
N ARG A 223 1.49 38.36 33.89
CA ARG A 223 0.97 38.60 32.54
C ARG A 223 0.24 37.32 32.11
N PRO A 224 -1.08 37.37 31.82
CA PRO A 224 -1.77 36.21 31.32
C PRO A 224 -1.24 35.93 29.91
N ILE A 225 -0.65 34.76 29.72
CA ILE A 225 -0.68 34.10 28.42
C ILE A 225 -2.14 33.65 28.23
N PRO A 226 -2.74 33.82 27.04
CA PRO A 226 -4.11 33.37 26.78
C PRO A 226 -4.30 31.89 27.14
N ASP A 227 -5.41 31.54 27.80
CA ASP A 227 -5.73 30.19 28.33
C ASP A 227 -5.81 29.09 27.25
N ASP A 228 -5.65 29.45 25.98
CA ASP A 228 -5.75 28.63 24.77
C ASP A 228 -4.43 27.96 24.32
N LEU A 229 -3.33 28.12 25.09
CA LEU A 229 -2.01 27.54 24.75
C LEU A 229 -1.47 26.56 25.79
N ASN A 230 -2.35 25.74 26.38
CA ASN A 230 -1.95 24.57 27.18
C ASN A 230 -1.57 23.40 26.25
N VAL A 231 -0.43 23.56 25.55
CA VAL A 231 0.05 22.65 24.50
C VAL A 231 1.00 21.61 25.10
N THR A 232 0.47 20.52 25.67
CA THR A 232 1.19 19.23 25.78
C THR A 232 0.24 18.09 26.15
N CYS A 233 -0.55 17.54 25.22
CA CYS A 233 -1.43 16.38 25.54
C CYS A 233 -1.51 15.24 24.52
N ALA A 234 -0.76 15.22 23.41
CA ALA A 234 -0.89 14.10 22.45
C ALA A 234 0.34 13.19 22.29
N VAL A 235 1.50 13.52 22.87
CA VAL A 235 2.63 12.56 22.97
C VAL A 235 3.14 12.54 24.41
N PRO A 236 3.14 11.39 25.10
CA PRO A 236 3.69 11.29 26.45
C PRO A 236 5.14 11.78 26.49
N HIS A 237 5.50 12.56 27.52
CA HIS A 237 6.86 13.12 27.68
C HIS A 237 7.98 12.04 27.61
N THR A 238 7.65 10.80 27.99
CA THR A 238 8.53 9.64 27.89
C THR A 238 8.88 9.25 26.45
N ARG A 239 7.95 9.38 25.50
CA ARG A 239 8.20 9.11 24.07
C ARG A 239 9.07 10.20 23.43
N TRP A 240 8.85 11.45 23.82
CA TRP A 240 9.68 12.58 23.36
C TRP A 240 11.15 12.43 23.79
N LEU A 241 11.37 12.04 25.05
CA LEU A 241 12.71 11.81 25.58
C LEU A 241 13.44 10.66 24.86
N THR A 242 12.73 9.61 24.46
CA THR A 242 13.29 8.50 23.67
C THR A 242 13.78 8.97 22.30
N LEU A 243 13.01 9.80 21.60
CA LEU A 243 13.42 10.37 20.32
C LEU A 243 14.63 11.31 20.46
N MET A 244 14.60 12.23 21.43
CA MET A 244 15.72 13.13 21.70
C MET A 244 16.98 12.37 22.11
N GLY A 245 16.86 11.34 22.93
CA GLY A 245 17.96 10.45 23.29
C GLY A 245 18.53 9.70 22.08
N GLY A 246 17.66 9.22 21.19
CA GLY A 246 18.08 8.58 19.94
C GLY A 246 18.82 9.53 19.01
N MET A 247 18.35 10.78 18.89
CA MET A 247 19.01 11.81 18.08
C MET A 247 20.38 12.17 18.61
N VAL A 248 20.50 12.37 19.92
CA VAL A 248 21.81 12.63 20.55
C VAL A 248 22.76 11.46 20.33
N ALA A 249 22.27 10.22 20.45
CA ALA A 249 23.05 9.02 20.18
C ALA A 249 23.44 8.85 18.70
N SER A 250 22.72 9.50 17.77
CA SER A 250 22.94 9.39 16.32
C SER A 250 23.71 10.58 15.73
N ALA A 251 23.83 11.68 16.48
CA ALA A 251 24.49 12.90 16.04
C ALA A 251 26.02 12.69 15.90
N ARG A 252 26.56 13.17 14.78
CA ARG A 252 28.01 13.08 14.46
C ARG A 252 28.79 14.34 14.84
N SER A 253 28.07 15.44 15.00
CA SER A 253 28.59 16.75 15.36
C SER A 253 27.45 17.59 15.95
N HIS A 254 27.78 18.75 16.49
CA HIS A 254 26.81 19.71 16.96
C HIS A 254 25.86 20.19 15.85
N ASP A 255 26.40 20.53 14.68
CA ASP A 255 25.61 20.99 13.53
C ASP A 255 24.68 19.90 13.00
N HIS A 256 25.13 18.63 13.04
CA HIS A 256 24.30 17.48 12.66
C HIS A 256 23.13 17.28 13.64
N LEU A 257 23.34 17.50 14.94
CA LEU A 257 22.24 17.46 15.92
C LEU A 257 21.20 18.56 15.66
N LEU A 258 21.63 19.79 15.40
CA LEU A 258 20.74 20.91 15.06
C LEU A 258 19.93 20.63 13.78
N HIS A 259 20.57 20.01 12.78
CA HIS A 259 19.90 19.63 11.53
C HIS A 259 18.84 18.55 11.73
N MET A 260 19.13 17.52 12.52
CA MET A 260 18.13 16.50 12.90
C MET A 260 17.00 17.08 13.74
N THR A 261 17.27 18.05 14.62
CA THR A 261 16.23 18.73 15.41
C THR A 261 15.28 19.51 14.50
N ARG A 262 15.79 20.18 13.48
CA ARG A 262 14.95 20.84 12.45
C ARG A 262 14.08 19.83 11.70
N GLY A 263 14.65 18.68 11.33
CA GLY A 263 13.90 17.61 10.67
C GLY A 263 12.82 16.99 11.55
N LEU A 264 13.11 16.83 12.85
CA LEU A 264 12.12 16.40 13.84
C LEU A 264 10.95 17.39 13.92
N GLU A 265 11.24 18.69 14.04
CA GLU A 265 10.21 19.75 14.05
C GLU A 265 9.33 19.73 12.80
N ILE A 266 9.93 19.65 11.61
CA ILE A 266 9.21 19.63 10.33
C ILE A 266 8.35 18.35 10.22
N GLY A 267 8.87 17.20 10.65
CA GLY A 267 8.13 15.94 10.69
C GLY A 267 6.91 15.98 11.62
N PHE A 268 6.95 16.78 12.69
CA PHE A 268 5.85 16.94 13.63
C PHE A 268 4.80 17.99 13.26
N CYS A 269 4.99 18.83 12.23
CA CYS A 269 4.00 19.83 11.80
C CYS A 269 2.62 19.24 11.39
N ARG A 270 2.47 17.92 11.26
CA ARG A 270 1.15 17.26 11.09
C ARG A 270 0.41 16.97 12.41
N HIS A 271 1.01 17.26 13.56
CA HIS A 271 0.40 17.15 14.89
C HIS A 271 -0.74 18.16 15.11
N ASP A 272 -0.63 19.35 14.51
CA ASP A 272 -1.61 20.43 14.62
C ASP A 272 -2.97 20.02 14.04
N GLN A 273 -2.99 19.13 13.04
CA GLN A 273 -4.22 18.57 12.47
C GLN A 273 -4.96 17.65 13.44
N ALA A 274 -4.23 16.85 14.24
CA ALA A 274 -4.81 15.98 15.25
C ALA A 274 -5.37 16.77 16.45
N GLN A 275 -4.68 17.85 16.85
CA GLN A 275 -5.16 18.78 17.88
C GLN A 275 -6.39 19.57 17.40
N ASN A 276 -6.38 20.03 16.14
CA ASN A 276 -7.55 20.68 15.54
C ASN A 276 -8.77 19.75 15.53
N LEU A 277 -8.61 18.47 15.17
CA LEU A 277 -9.72 17.51 15.20
C LEU A 277 -10.25 17.29 16.61
N LEU A 278 -9.39 17.17 17.61
CA LEU A 278 -9.79 17.01 19.01
C LEU A 278 -10.49 18.28 19.54
N SER A 279 -9.99 19.45 19.18
CA SER A 279 -10.62 20.74 19.51
C SER A 279 -12.02 20.85 18.89
N MET A 280 -12.17 20.49 17.60
CA MET A 280 -13.47 20.47 16.94
C MET A 280 -14.41 19.38 17.48
N ALA A 281 -13.87 18.24 17.92
CA ALA A 281 -14.66 17.19 18.59
C ALA A 281 -15.25 17.69 19.91
N ASN A 282 -14.44 18.40 20.71
CA ASN A 282 -14.91 19.03 21.95
C ASN A 282 -15.95 20.12 21.66
N LEU A 283 -15.73 20.93 20.62
CA LEU A 283 -16.70 21.95 20.18
C LEU A 283 -18.05 21.32 19.81
N LEU A 284 -18.06 20.22 19.05
CA LEU A 284 -19.28 19.49 18.74
C LEU A 284 -19.95 18.94 20.02
N LEU A 285 -19.19 18.29 20.89
CA LEU A 285 -19.75 17.67 22.10
C LEU A 285 -20.31 18.66 23.10
N HIS A 286 -19.68 19.83 23.26
CA HIS A 286 -20.06 20.83 24.26
C HIS A 286 -20.99 21.91 23.71
N GLU A 287 -20.83 22.30 22.45
CA GLU A 287 -21.54 23.44 21.85
C GLU A 287 -22.50 23.02 20.72
N GLY A 288 -22.49 21.74 20.30
CA GLY A 288 -23.38 21.22 19.26
C GLY A 288 -23.07 21.71 17.84
N VAL A 289 -21.88 22.27 17.62
CA VAL A 289 -21.49 22.87 16.33
C VAL A 289 -20.94 21.81 15.39
N GLU A 290 -21.77 21.33 14.49
CA GLU A 290 -21.50 20.17 13.62
C GLU A 290 -20.52 20.43 12.47
N ALA A 291 -20.64 21.60 11.83
CA ALA A 291 -19.96 21.89 10.57
C ALA A 291 -18.41 21.88 10.68
N PRO A 292 -17.77 22.50 11.69
CA PRO A 292 -16.31 22.51 11.81
C PRO A 292 -15.72 21.11 12.07
N PHE A 293 -16.43 20.25 12.81
CA PHE A 293 -15.99 18.88 13.04
C PHE A 293 -16.14 18.01 11.80
N ARG A 294 -17.24 18.15 11.03
CA ARG A 294 -17.38 17.49 9.73
C ARG A 294 -16.34 17.98 8.72
N GLU A 295 -16.06 19.28 8.68
CA GLU A 295 -15.04 19.86 7.81
C GLU A 295 -13.63 19.40 8.20
N ALA A 296 -13.32 19.32 9.50
CA ALA A 296 -12.08 18.74 10.01
C ALA A 296 -11.93 17.25 9.67
N LEU A 297 -13.02 16.47 9.69
CA LEU A 297 -13.02 15.06 9.27
C LEU A 297 -12.82 14.89 7.75
N LEU A 298 -13.35 15.81 6.94
CA LEU A 298 -13.33 15.73 5.48
C LEU A 298 -12.06 16.36 4.85
N SER A 299 -11.39 17.26 5.57
CA SER A 299 -10.11 17.86 5.15
C SER A 299 -8.89 16.97 5.43
N MET A 300 -9.10 15.82 6.07
CA MET A 300 -8.08 14.79 6.27
C MET A 300 -8.05 13.85 5.05
N GLU A 301 -7.17 14.12 4.09
CA GLU A 301 -6.95 13.25 2.92
C GLU A 301 -6.39 11.88 3.36
N CYS A 302 -7.20 10.82 3.27
CA CYS A 302 -6.74 9.43 3.41
C CYS A 302 -6.41 8.86 2.02
N GLY A 303 -5.24 8.21 1.89
CA GLY A 303 -4.79 7.57 0.65
C GLY A 303 -5.68 6.40 0.17
N PRO A 304 -5.36 5.81 -0.99
CA PRO A 304 -6.29 5.12 -1.89
C PRO A 304 -6.80 3.70 -1.54
N ASP A 305 -6.52 3.14 -0.35
CA ASP A 305 -6.58 1.68 -0.15
C ASP A 305 -7.72 1.10 0.70
N ASP A 306 -8.88 1.74 0.90
CA ASP A 306 -9.98 1.13 1.68
C ASP A 306 -11.41 1.45 1.17
N GLY A 307 -11.73 1.01 -0.04
CA GLY A 307 -13.12 0.86 -0.48
C GLY A 307 -13.87 -0.26 0.30
N PRO A 308 -15.21 -0.20 0.44
CA PRO A 308 -15.95 -1.12 1.30
C PRO A 308 -15.91 -2.56 0.78
N VAL A 309 -15.57 -3.51 1.65
CA VAL A 309 -15.68 -4.96 1.41
C VAL A 309 -17.15 -5.32 1.05
N PRO A 310 -17.43 -5.93 -0.12
CA PRO A 310 -18.78 -6.36 -0.48
C PRO A 310 -19.25 -7.53 0.39
N GLY A 311 -20.47 -7.41 0.94
CA GLY A 311 -21.03 -8.30 1.94
C GLY A 311 -21.33 -9.72 1.47
N GLY A 312 -21.08 -10.67 2.36
CA GLY A 312 -21.44 -12.08 2.18
C GLY A 312 -20.85 -13.00 3.24
N TRP A 313 -21.08 -12.75 4.54
CA TRP A 313 -20.78 -13.72 5.59
C TRP A 313 -21.98 -13.91 6.53
N ASN A 314 -22.37 -15.17 6.70
CA ASN A 314 -23.57 -15.65 7.37
C ASN A 314 -23.27 -15.95 8.86
N PRO A 315 -23.96 -15.35 9.85
CA PRO A 315 -23.62 -15.55 11.25
C PRO A 315 -24.42 -16.72 11.83
N ARG A 316 -23.78 -17.89 11.97
CA ARG A 316 -24.22 -18.91 12.95
C ARG A 316 -23.03 -19.56 13.63
N LYS A 317 -22.54 -18.91 14.69
CA LYS A 317 -22.06 -19.51 15.95
C LYS A 317 -21.78 -18.39 16.97
N PRO A 318 -22.32 -18.46 18.20
CA PRO A 318 -22.05 -17.45 19.24
C PRO A 318 -20.66 -17.70 19.85
N ILE A 319 -19.82 -16.66 19.87
CA ILE A 319 -18.58 -16.61 20.66
C ILE A 319 -18.94 -15.91 21.98
N PRO A 320 -18.50 -16.42 23.15
CA PRO A 320 -18.97 -15.95 24.45
C PRO A 320 -18.43 -14.55 24.78
N THR A 321 -19.28 -13.76 25.43
CA THR A 321 -18.95 -12.48 26.05
C THR A 321 -17.99 -12.67 27.23
N PRO A 322 -16.87 -11.93 27.32
CA PRO A 322 -16.16 -11.76 28.57
C PRO A 322 -16.86 -10.71 29.44
N GLU A 323 -17.06 -11.09 30.69
CA GLU A 323 -17.57 -10.27 31.79
C GLU A 323 -16.69 -9.03 32.03
N CYS A 324 -17.34 -7.92 32.38
CA CYS A 324 -16.71 -6.72 32.90
C CYS A 324 -16.37 -6.89 34.40
N ASP A 325 -15.18 -6.43 34.82
CA ASP A 325 -14.87 -5.88 36.16
C ASP A 325 -13.41 -5.36 36.21
N PRO A 326 -12.99 -4.46 37.11
CA PRO A 326 -13.55 -3.16 37.55
C PRO A 326 -12.46 -2.03 37.35
N PRO A 327 -12.58 -0.77 37.85
CA PRO A 327 -11.77 0.36 37.36
C PRO A 327 -10.32 0.36 37.87
N PHE A 328 -9.38 0.66 36.97
CA PHE A 328 -7.95 0.79 37.28
C PHE A 328 -7.67 2.15 37.95
N ARG A 329 -7.07 2.14 39.15
CA ARG A 329 -6.44 3.31 39.77
C ARG A 329 -5.06 3.54 39.16
N GLN A 330 -4.74 4.79 38.83
CA GLN A 330 -3.37 5.19 38.47
C GLN A 330 -2.40 4.93 39.65
N PRO A 331 -1.19 4.40 39.41
CA PRO A 331 -0.09 4.55 40.34
C PRO A 331 0.55 5.93 40.14
N GLU A 332 0.71 6.69 41.22
CA GLU A 332 1.65 7.82 41.30
C GLU A 332 3.05 7.30 40.95
N LEU A 333 3.66 7.83 39.90
CA LEU A 333 5.03 7.55 39.51
C LEU A 333 5.87 8.79 39.77
N ASP A 334 6.73 8.69 40.78
CA ASP A 334 7.83 9.59 41.06
C ASP A 334 8.67 9.81 39.78
N CYS A 335 8.65 11.03 39.28
CA CYS A 335 9.41 11.47 38.12
C CYS A 335 10.85 11.80 38.52
N PHE A 336 11.82 10.88 38.37
CA PHE A 336 13.26 11.16 38.13
C PHE A 336 13.98 9.82 37.89
N PRO A 337 14.41 9.50 36.65
CA PRO A 337 15.84 9.58 36.29
C PRO A 337 16.21 9.81 34.78
N PRO A 338 15.53 10.64 33.94
CA PRO A 338 16.00 10.89 32.57
C PRO A 338 17.05 12.01 32.43
N LEU A 339 17.10 12.96 33.39
CA LEU A 339 18.04 14.09 33.33
C LEU A 339 19.49 13.70 33.65
N GLU A 340 19.74 12.75 34.55
CA GLU A 340 21.09 12.28 34.87
C GLU A 340 21.80 11.66 33.64
N CYS A 341 21.02 10.98 32.80
CA CYS A 341 21.46 10.42 31.53
C CYS A 341 22.04 11.47 30.57
N PHE A 342 21.38 12.63 30.49
CA PHE A 342 21.79 13.74 29.64
C PHE A 342 23.05 14.43 30.18
N PHE A 343 23.19 14.53 31.52
CA PHE A 343 24.37 15.12 32.14
C PHE A 343 25.62 14.23 32.02
N ASP A 344 25.51 12.90 32.11
CA ASP A 344 26.61 11.95 31.87
C ASP A 344 27.13 11.99 30.42
N LEU A 345 26.25 12.26 29.45
CA LEU A 345 26.59 12.42 28.03
C LEU A 345 27.38 13.71 27.76
N SER A 346 27.10 14.78 28.51
CA SER A 346 27.80 16.06 28.37
C SER A 346 29.20 16.07 29.03
N SER A 347 29.41 15.28 30.08
CA SER A 347 30.69 15.17 30.80
C SER A 347 31.71 14.27 30.09
N THR A 348 31.25 13.28 29.31
CA THR A 348 32.09 12.39 28.49
C THR A 348 32.72 13.08 27.27
N GLY A 349 32.22 14.26 26.87
CA GLY A 349 32.83 15.12 25.83
C GLY A 349 34.27 15.57 26.14
N GLY A 350 34.71 15.50 27.41
CA GLY A 350 36.08 15.81 27.83
C GLY A 350 37.13 14.71 27.55
N ILE A 351 36.70 13.51 27.10
CA ILE A 351 37.59 12.33 26.95
C ILE A 351 38.28 12.29 25.56
N PHE A 352 37.83 13.09 24.59
CA PHE A 352 38.25 13.04 23.18
C PHE A 352 39.70 13.50 22.86
N GLY A 353 40.61 13.63 23.83
CA GLY A 353 41.89 14.33 23.62
C GLY A 353 43.19 13.74 24.19
N LYS A 354 43.21 12.55 24.81
CA LYS A 354 44.37 12.13 25.64
C LYS A 354 45.20 10.93 25.17
N THR A 355 44.92 10.34 24.01
CA THR A 355 45.53 9.04 23.65
C THR A 355 46.46 9.17 22.46
N THR A 356 47.67 8.64 22.59
CA THR A 356 48.68 8.70 21.53
C THR A 356 48.21 7.89 20.33
N PRO A 357 48.18 8.46 19.12
CA PRO A 357 47.77 7.71 17.94
C PRO A 357 48.66 6.49 17.69
N TYR A 358 48.07 5.43 17.12
CA TYR A 358 48.85 4.30 16.62
C TYR A 358 49.52 4.63 15.29
N PHE A 359 50.65 3.97 15.02
CA PHE A 359 51.37 4.13 13.76
C PHE A 359 51.78 2.78 13.20
N ILE A 360 51.21 2.37 12.07
CA ILE A 360 51.64 1.24 11.25
C ILE A 360 52.87 1.69 10.43
N ALA A 361 53.99 0.99 10.62
CA ALA A 361 55.25 1.26 9.96
C ALA A 361 55.44 0.39 8.69
N SER A 362 55.05 -0.88 8.71
CA SER A 362 55.18 -1.78 7.56
C SER A 362 54.22 -2.97 7.61
N ILE A 363 54.03 -3.61 6.44
CA ILE A 363 53.23 -4.83 6.26
C ILE A 363 54.08 -5.84 5.50
N THR A 364 54.11 -7.11 5.92
CA THR A 364 54.90 -8.17 5.25
C THR A 364 54.10 -9.47 5.12
N PRO A 365 53.96 -10.02 3.91
CA PRO A 365 54.30 -9.39 2.63
C PRO A 365 53.39 -8.17 2.34
N GLU A 366 53.89 -7.20 1.59
CA GLU A 366 53.13 -6.01 1.16
C GLU A 366 51.98 -6.37 0.20
N LYS A 367 52.01 -7.59 -0.35
CA LYS A 367 51.01 -8.17 -1.26
C LYS A 367 50.58 -9.55 -0.77
N ALA A 368 49.29 -9.75 -0.57
CA ALA A 368 48.76 -11.00 -0.05
C ALA A 368 47.29 -11.21 -0.44
N CYS A 369 46.92 -12.42 -0.85
CA CYS A 369 45.54 -12.74 -1.23
C CYS A 369 44.73 -13.21 -0.02
N ALA A 370 43.40 -13.28 -0.15
CA ALA A 370 42.55 -13.86 0.89
C ALA A 370 43.09 -15.23 1.35
N GLY A 371 43.11 -15.46 2.66
CA GLY A 371 43.70 -16.65 3.30
C GLY A 371 45.21 -16.58 3.52
N THR A 372 45.90 -15.57 3.00
CA THR A 372 47.34 -15.38 3.24
C THR A 372 47.56 -14.66 4.57
N ARG A 373 48.55 -15.11 5.35
CA ARG A 373 48.96 -14.42 6.57
C ARG A 373 49.87 -13.25 6.27
N ILE A 374 49.62 -12.12 6.93
CA ILE A 374 50.45 -10.92 6.88
C ILE A 374 50.84 -10.51 8.29
N VAL A 375 51.99 -9.85 8.40
CA VAL A 375 52.52 -9.27 9.63
C VAL A 375 52.56 -7.75 9.49
N ILE A 376 51.90 -7.05 10.41
CA ILE A 376 51.81 -5.59 10.46
C ILE A 376 52.69 -5.12 11.62
N LYS A 377 53.70 -4.28 11.34
CA LYS A 377 54.61 -3.74 12.35
C LYS A 377 54.36 -2.25 12.56
N GLY A 378 54.56 -1.76 13.78
CA GLY A 378 54.34 -0.36 14.13
C GLY A 378 54.52 -0.06 15.61
N THR A 379 53.82 0.95 16.11
CA THR A 379 53.90 1.40 17.51
C THR A 379 52.53 1.81 18.05
N ASN A 380 52.35 1.68 19.37
CA ASN A 380 51.13 2.01 20.11
C ASN A 380 49.91 1.21 19.62
N PHE A 381 50.07 -0.07 19.28
CA PHE A 381 48.94 -0.93 18.90
C PHE A 381 48.10 -1.38 20.10
N GLY A 382 48.60 -1.18 21.33
CA GLY A 382 47.93 -1.60 22.55
C GLY A 382 47.91 -3.11 22.72
N ARG A 383 47.02 -3.59 23.58
CA ARG A 383 46.94 -5.01 23.97
C ARG A 383 46.02 -5.86 23.07
N GLY A 384 45.31 -5.25 22.14
CA GLY A 384 44.38 -5.94 21.26
C GLY A 384 43.50 -5.01 20.45
N GLY A 385 42.95 -5.53 19.37
CA GLY A 385 42.04 -4.84 18.47
C GLY A 385 41.62 -5.73 17.30
N MET A 386 41.14 -5.11 16.23
CA MET A 386 40.90 -5.77 14.94
C MET A 386 41.70 -5.09 13.84
N VAL A 387 42.02 -5.84 12.79
CA VAL A 387 42.64 -5.31 11.57
C VAL A 387 41.55 -5.15 10.52
N CYS A 388 41.38 -3.95 9.99
CA CYS A 388 40.35 -3.61 9.02
C CYS A 388 40.96 -3.37 7.64
N PHE A 389 40.42 -4.08 6.65
CA PHE A 389 40.79 -4.00 5.24
C PHE A 389 39.75 -3.15 4.47
N GLY A 390 39.70 -1.83 4.72
CA GLY A 390 38.68 -0.88 4.19
C GLY A 390 39.22 0.54 3.91
N ASP A 391 38.51 1.36 3.10
CA ASP A 391 38.89 2.76 2.75
C ASP A 391 38.47 3.79 3.83
N GLU A 392 38.18 3.32 5.05
CA GLU A 392 37.63 4.18 6.09
C GLU A 392 38.69 5.13 6.69
N ARG A 393 38.27 6.37 6.94
CA ARG A 393 39.12 7.38 7.57
C ARG A 393 39.22 7.10 9.08
N PRO A 394 40.42 7.13 9.68
CA PRO A 394 40.58 6.97 11.12
C PRO A 394 39.83 8.07 11.89
N GLY A 395 38.82 7.68 12.68
CA GLY A 395 38.04 8.59 13.54
C GLY A 395 36.58 8.78 13.15
N VAL A 396 36.11 8.19 12.04
CA VAL A 396 34.68 8.04 11.76
C VAL A 396 34.27 6.68 12.29
N ALA A 397 33.45 6.63 13.34
CA ALA A 397 32.73 5.39 13.66
C ALA A 397 31.72 5.16 12.53
N ALA A 398 32.08 4.31 11.57
CA ALA A 398 31.15 3.78 10.58
C ALA A 398 31.53 2.32 10.26
N PRO A 399 30.63 1.64 9.57
CA PRO A 399 29.90 0.50 10.06
C PRO A 399 30.77 -0.76 10.04
N ALA A 400 30.28 -1.81 10.69
CA ALA A 400 30.45 -3.12 10.09
C ALA A 400 29.90 -3.07 8.65
N VAL A 401 30.73 -2.74 7.66
CA VAL A 401 30.72 -3.56 6.44
C VAL A 401 31.11 -4.93 6.97
N ALA A 402 30.10 -5.66 7.46
CA ALA A 402 30.24 -6.92 8.15
C ALA A 402 30.98 -7.85 7.20
N GLY A 403 32.29 -7.99 7.40
CA GLY A 403 33.15 -8.74 6.49
C GLY A 403 34.61 -8.29 6.37
N GLN A 404 34.98 -7.04 6.69
CA GLN A 404 36.34 -6.55 6.38
C GLN A 404 37.28 -6.31 7.57
N CYS A 405 36.79 -6.37 8.81
CA CYS A 405 37.65 -6.38 9.99
C CYS A 405 37.80 -7.81 10.51
N VAL A 406 39.04 -8.26 10.66
CA VAL A 406 39.39 -9.59 11.16
C VAL A 406 40.16 -9.49 12.47
N ARG A 407 39.95 -10.48 13.32
CA ARG A 407 40.74 -10.62 14.54
C ARG A 407 42.13 -11.10 14.17
N ALA A 408 43.15 -10.46 14.72
CA ALA A 408 44.52 -10.91 14.55
C ALA A 408 44.74 -12.31 15.14
N ILE A 409 45.62 -13.08 14.50
CA ILE A 409 46.15 -14.35 14.98
C ILE A 409 47.01 -14.08 16.23
N THR A 410 47.92 -13.10 16.14
CA THR A 410 48.72 -12.62 17.27
C THR A 410 48.70 -11.08 17.29
N TRP A 411 48.71 -10.49 18.49
CA TRP A 411 48.67 -9.04 18.68
C TRP A 411 49.62 -8.63 19.81
N THR A 412 50.57 -7.77 19.50
CA THR A 412 51.45 -7.09 20.45
C THR A 412 51.39 -5.58 20.23
N ASP A 413 52.05 -4.80 21.09
CA ASP A 413 52.04 -3.33 20.96
C ASP A 413 52.77 -2.82 19.71
N THR A 414 53.60 -3.66 19.08
CA THR A 414 54.44 -3.29 17.92
C THR A 414 54.30 -4.22 16.71
N GLU A 415 53.59 -5.34 16.84
CA GLU A 415 53.46 -6.35 15.79
C GLU A 415 52.11 -7.07 15.86
N ILE A 416 51.45 -7.25 14.73
CA ILE A 416 50.15 -7.92 14.58
C ILE A 416 50.25 -8.93 13.43
N GLU A 417 49.97 -10.20 13.67
CA GLU A 417 49.81 -11.22 12.62
C GLU A 417 48.33 -11.43 12.33
N VAL A 418 47.92 -11.38 11.08
CA VAL A 418 46.52 -11.54 10.69
C VAL A 418 46.39 -12.24 9.35
N GLU A 419 45.29 -12.97 9.15
CA GLU A 419 44.96 -13.57 7.86
C GLU A 419 44.06 -12.62 7.06
N VAL A 420 44.39 -12.41 5.78
CA VAL A 420 43.60 -11.53 4.91
C VAL A 420 42.21 -12.15 4.67
N PRO A 421 41.09 -11.47 4.99
CA PRO A 421 39.75 -12.03 4.82
C PRO A 421 39.36 -12.17 3.34
N SER A 422 38.46 -13.12 3.05
CA SER A 422 37.74 -13.13 1.77
C SER A 422 36.85 -11.90 1.66
N GLY A 423 37.12 -11.04 0.68
CA GLY A 423 36.39 -9.78 0.48
C GLY A 423 37.06 -8.54 1.07
N GLY A 424 38.28 -8.62 1.62
CA GLY A 424 39.08 -7.42 1.88
C GLY A 424 39.55 -6.84 0.54
N PHE A 425 38.96 -5.73 0.07
CA PHE A 425 39.29 -5.12 -1.23
C PHE A 425 39.92 -3.73 -1.11
N SER A 426 40.39 -3.39 0.08
CA SER A 426 40.91 -2.05 0.33
C SER A 426 42.36 -1.88 -0.10
N PRO A 427 42.70 -0.73 -0.70
CA PRO A 427 44.09 -0.33 -0.88
C PRO A 427 44.79 0.00 0.44
N TYR A 428 44.10 -0.01 1.59
CA TYR A 428 44.65 0.37 2.89
C TYR A 428 44.29 -0.62 4.01
N ILE A 429 45.20 -0.76 4.96
CA ILE A 429 44.97 -1.39 6.25
C ILE A 429 44.90 -0.32 7.34
N ALA A 430 43.92 -0.48 8.23
CA ALA A 430 43.77 0.30 9.47
C ALA A 430 43.53 -0.63 10.67
N LEU A 431 43.75 -0.13 11.89
CA LEU A 431 43.52 -0.85 13.13
C LEU A 431 42.33 -0.26 13.89
N ALA A 432 41.40 -1.14 14.30
CA ALA A 432 40.31 -0.81 15.22
C ALA A 432 40.72 -1.23 16.64
N ILE A 433 41.51 -0.38 17.30
CA ILE A 433 41.97 -0.57 18.67
C ILE A 433 41.00 0.08 19.63
N ILE A 434 40.45 -0.70 20.56
CA ILE A 434 39.55 -0.18 21.59
C ILE A 434 40.38 0.57 22.62
N GLU A 435 40.13 1.86 22.76
CA GLU A 435 40.79 2.75 23.71
C GLU A 435 40.12 2.70 25.08
N SER A 436 38.81 2.93 25.10
CA SER A 436 38.00 2.80 26.29
C SER A 436 36.59 2.34 25.93
N THR A 437 35.85 1.88 26.95
CA THR A 437 34.44 1.58 26.82
C THR A 437 33.72 2.30 27.95
N GLU A 438 33.11 3.44 27.64
CA GLU A 438 32.45 4.30 28.62
C GLU A 438 31.02 3.87 28.81
N ARG A 439 30.55 3.79 30.05
CA ARG A 439 29.16 3.47 30.32
C ARG A 439 28.38 4.78 30.46
N VAL A 440 27.58 5.11 29.45
CA VAL A 440 26.68 6.27 29.49
C VAL A 440 25.25 5.77 29.46
N CYS A 441 24.40 6.29 30.36
CA CYS A 441 23.01 5.82 30.46
C CYS A 441 22.86 4.31 30.71
N GLY A 442 23.81 3.70 31.42
CA GLY A 442 23.82 2.25 31.65
C GLY A 442 24.23 1.40 30.44
N ARG A 443 24.64 2.01 29.32
CA ARG A 443 25.07 1.35 28.08
C ARG A 443 26.51 1.68 27.74
N SER A 444 27.22 0.71 27.15
CA SER A 444 28.66 0.80 26.89
C SER A 444 28.93 1.38 25.49
N PHE A 445 29.70 2.48 25.42
CA PHE A 445 30.18 3.12 24.20
C PHE A 445 31.67 2.85 24.03
N THR A 446 32.06 2.24 22.92
CA THR A 446 33.47 1.92 22.64
C THR A 446 34.14 3.06 21.88
N ILE A 447 35.18 3.64 22.47
CA ILE A 447 36.01 4.67 21.85
C ILE A 447 37.20 3.97 21.19
N TYR A 448 37.48 4.27 19.92
CA TYR A 448 38.61 3.70 19.18
C TYR A 448 39.81 4.65 19.13
N ARG A 449 41.02 4.10 19.23
CA ARG A 449 42.27 4.84 19.07
C ARG A 449 42.42 5.31 17.62
N LYS A 450 42.83 6.58 17.43
CA LYS A 450 43.16 7.12 16.10
C LYS A 450 44.55 6.64 15.66
N GLY A 451 44.81 6.54 14.36
CA GLY A 451 46.13 6.20 13.83
C GLY A 451 46.27 6.44 12.34
N ASN A 452 47.42 6.11 11.76
CA ASN A 452 47.64 6.19 10.31
C ASN A 452 47.07 4.95 9.58
N ARG A 453 47.03 5.03 8.25
CA ARG A 453 46.71 3.90 7.37
C ARG A 453 47.90 3.64 6.46
N VAL A 454 48.14 2.38 6.11
CA VAL A 454 49.24 1.98 5.22
C VAL A 454 48.68 1.28 4.01
N ALA A 455 49.27 1.58 2.84
CA ALA A 455 48.86 0.96 1.59
C ALA A 455 49.10 -0.54 1.61
N PHE A 456 48.16 -1.31 1.08
CA PHE A 456 48.21 -2.77 1.02
C PHE A 456 47.78 -3.23 -0.37
N GLU A 457 48.70 -3.85 -1.10
CA GLU A 457 48.46 -4.35 -2.45
C GLU A 457 48.04 -5.83 -2.40
N GLY A 458 46.93 -6.11 -1.72
CA GLY A 458 46.42 -7.45 -1.51
C GLY A 458 44.89 -7.50 -1.41
N GLY A 459 44.35 -8.67 -1.08
CA GLY A 459 42.92 -8.89 -0.90
C GLY A 459 42.22 -9.65 -2.03
N SER A 460 40.93 -9.38 -2.24
CA SER A 460 40.18 -9.82 -3.41
C SER A 460 40.28 -8.80 -4.52
N THR A 461 40.49 -9.25 -5.76
CA THR A 461 40.28 -8.41 -6.94
C THR A 461 38.86 -7.84 -6.92
N ALA A 462 38.70 -6.57 -7.25
CA ALA A 462 37.39 -5.91 -7.27
C ALA A 462 37.22 -5.12 -8.58
N ALA A 463 35.98 -5.10 -9.07
CA ALA A 463 35.56 -4.36 -10.24
C ALA A 463 34.29 -3.60 -9.87
N SER A 464 34.20 -2.33 -10.26
CA SER A 464 33.02 -1.50 -10.07
C SER A 464 32.83 -0.61 -11.29
N LEU A 465 31.63 -0.64 -11.85
CA LEU A 465 31.11 0.26 -12.88
C LEU A 465 30.21 1.29 -12.22
N SER A 466 30.44 2.54 -12.57
CA SER A 466 29.60 3.68 -12.20
C SER A 466 29.06 4.32 -13.47
N LEU A 467 27.74 4.35 -13.54
CA LEU A 467 26.97 4.89 -14.66
C LEU A 467 26.19 6.12 -14.19
N PRO A 468 25.65 6.94 -15.11
CA PRO A 468 24.69 7.98 -14.76
C PRO A 468 23.53 7.39 -13.94
N SER A 469 22.89 8.21 -13.10
CA SER A 469 21.80 7.77 -12.21
C SER A 469 20.61 7.18 -12.96
N ARG A 470 20.40 7.58 -14.22
CA ARG A 470 19.34 7.01 -15.07
C ARG A 470 19.61 5.54 -15.42
N SER A 471 18.54 4.76 -15.53
CA SER A 471 18.56 3.33 -15.84
C SER A 471 18.64 3.03 -17.35
N TRP A 472 18.73 4.05 -18.21
CA TRP A 472 18.77 3.91 -19.67
C TRP A 472 19.60 5.01 -20.37
N PHE A 473 19.75 4.89 -21.68
CA PHE A 473 20.48 5.83 -22.54
C PHE A 473 19.64 6.31 -23.75
N GLU A 474 19.69 7.60 -24.12
CA GLU A 474 19.06 8.10 -25.36
C GLU A 474 19.86 7.64 -26.60
N PRO A 475 19.19 7.22 -27.69
CA PRO A 475 19.86 6.96 -28.96
C PRO A 475 20.68 8.18 -29.43
N GLY A 476 21.96 7.96 -29.74
CA GLY A 476 22.85 9.02 -30.25
C GLY A 476 23.44 9.96 -29.20
N GLU A 477 23.13 9.79 -27.91
CA GLU A 477 23.75 10.59 -26.87
C GLU A 477 25.19 10.16 -26.56
N THR A 478 25.88 10.93 -25.72
CA THR A 478 27.20 10.54 -25.18
C THR A 478 27.09 10.21 -23.69
N ALA A 479 27.29 8.95 -23.34
CA ALA A 479 27.23 8.48 -21.96
C ALA A 479 28.62 8.49 -21.30
N ARG A 480 28.71 9.03 -20.08
CA ARG A 480 29.93 8.93 -19.27
C ARG A 480 29.91 7.62 -18.48
N ILE A 481 30.78 6.70 -18.84
CA ILE A 481 31.00 5.44 -18.12
C ILE A 481 32.25 5.63 -17.26
N SER A 482 32.14 5.45 -15.95
CA SER A 482 33.27 5.48 -15.03
C SER A 482 33.46 4.10 -14.42
N TRP A 483 34.70 3.71 -14.14
CA TRP A 483 34.97 2.43 -13.51
C TRP A 483 36.14 2.51 -12.55
N ARG A 484 36.14 1.58 -11.59
CA ARG A 484 37.17 1.43 -10.58
C ARG A 484 37.48 -0.05 -10.38
N GLY A 485 38.72 -0.41 -10.61
CA GLY A 485 39.27 -1.73 -10.42
C GLY A 485 40.35 -1.72 -9.33
N HIS A 486 40.44 -2.81 -8.58
CA HIS A 486 41.48 -3.03 -7.59
C HIS A 486 42.21 -4.37 -7.83
N PRO A 487 43.56 -4.40 -7.77
CA PRO A 487 44.45 -3.26 -7.57
C PRO A 487 44.50 -2.33 -8.80
N ILE A 488 44.87 -1.06 -8.60
CA ILE A 488 44.91 -0.03 -9.67
C ILE A 488 45.94 -0.36 -10.76
N SER A 489 46.88 -1.27 -10.48
CA SER A 489 47.90 -1.76 -11.40
C SER A 489 47.50 -3.02 -12.18
N ALA A 490 46.36 -3.65 -11.88
CA ALA A 490 45.92 -4.85 -12.56
C ALA A 490 45.56 -4.59 -14.03
N PRO A 491 45.74 -5.54 -14.95
CA PRO A 491 45.07 -5.50 -16.24
C PRO A 491 43.54 -5.41 -16.05
N ALA A 492 42.89 -4.50 -16.79
CA ALA A 492 41.45 -4.40 -16.81
C ALA A 492 40.93 -4.36 -18.25
N THR A 493 39.72 -4.88 -18.45
CA THR A 493 39.01 -4.85 -19.73
C THR A 493 37.60 -4.33 -19.52
N LEU A 494 37.15 -3.48 -20.44
CA LEU A 494 35.76 -3.02 -20.50
C LEU A 494 35.16 -3.55 -21.80
N GLU A 495 34.09 -4.31 -21.67
CA GLU A 495 33.28 -4.80 -22.78
C GLU A 495 31.89 -4.15 -22.72
N ILE A 496 31.41 -3.63 -23.84
CA ILE A 496 30.05 -3.10 -24.00
C ILE A 496 29.39 -3.90 -25.12
N LYS A 497 28.29 -4.55 -24.79
CA LYS A 497 27.45 -5.29 -25.73
C LYS A 497 26.13 -4.57 -25.93
N VAL A 498 25.70 -4.45 -27.17
CA VAL A 498 24.42 -3.90 -27.57
C VAL A 498 23.65 -5.00 -28.28
N ASP A 499 22.53 -5.41 -27.69
CA ASP A 499 21.74 -6.59 -28.11
C ASP A 499 22.60 -7.86 -28.31
N GLY A 500 23.51 -8.10 -27.36
CA GLY A 500 24.43 -9.24 -27.38
C GLY A 500 25.60 -9.11 -28.36
N LYS A 501 25.65 -8.08 -29.22
CA LYS A 501 26.79 -7.80 -30.10
C LYS A 501 27.82 -6.92 -29.39
N THR A 502 29.08 -7.33 -29.40
CA THR A 502 30.18 -6.56 -28.81
C THR A 502 30.47 -5.31 -29.65
N GLU A 503 30.14 -4.14 -29.12
CA GLU A 503 30.41 -2.82 -29.75
C GLU A 503 31.75 -2.26 -29.28
N PHE A 504 32.13 -2.53 -28.04
CA PHE A 504 33.40 -2.10 -27.46
C PHE A 504 34.02 -3.24 -26.67
N ASN A 505 35.31 -3.51 -26.89
CA ASN A 505 36.08 -4.44 -26.08
C ASN A 505 37.55 -4.01 -26.13
N GLN A 506 38.01 -3.32 -25.08
CA GLN A 506 39.38 -2.85 -25.00
C GLN A 506 39.97 -3.06 -23.60
N ARG A 507 41.30 -3.17 -23.57
CA ARG A 507 42.06 -3.02 -22.33
C ARG A 507 42.01 -1.57 -21.90
N VAL A 508 41.69 -1.35 -20.63
CA VAL A 508 41.53 -0.03 -20.03
C VAL A 508 42.37 0.10 -18.76
N ASN A 509 42.67 1.33 -18.35
CA ASN A 509 43.23 1.57 -17.01
C ASN A 509 42.21 1.15 -15.95
N PRO A 510 42.60 0.52 -14.83
CA PRO A 510 41.65 0.08 -13.80
C PRO A 510 40.82 1.18 -13.17
N VAL A 511 41.32 2.42 -13.17
CA VAL A 511 40.56 3.58 -12.70
C VAL A 511 40.55 4.61 -13.83
N SER A 512 39.40 4.79 -14.46
CA SER A 512 39.23 5.76 -15.53
C SER A 512 37.75 6.04 -15.77
N HIS A 513 37.51 6.89 -16.75
CA HIS A 513 36.20 7.05 -17.37
C HIS A 513 36.38 7.10 -18.89
N MET A 514 35.28 6.89 -19.62
CA MET A 514 35.20 7.20 -21.04
C MET A 514 33.89 7.91 -21.36
N GLN A 515 33.91 8.64 -22.46
CA GLN A 515 32.71 9.10 -23.15
C GLN A 515 32.38 8.06 -24.23
N TRP A 516 31.27 7.36 -24.07
CA TRP A 516 30.81 6.35 -25.00
C TRP A 516 29.66 6.93 -25.84
N PRO A 517 29.81 7.04 -27.18
CA PRO A 517 28.72 7.44 -28.06
C PRO A 517 27.71 6.29 -28.15
N VAL A 518 26.51 6.49 -27.59
CA VAL A 518 25.44 5.51 -27.58
C VAL A 518 24.92 5.35 -29.01
N PRO A 519 24.84 4.12 -29.55
CA PRO A 519 24.44 3.92 -30.94
C PRO A 519 23.01 4.42 -31.19
N THR A 520 22.77 4.96 -32.38
CA THR A 520 21.43 5.29 -32.84
C THR A 520 20.69 4.01 -33.20
N VAL A 521 19.70 3.66 -32.38
CA VAL A 521 18.80 2.52 -32.59
C VAL A 521 17.36 3.02 -32.71
N THR A 522 16.52 2.27 -33.41
CA THR A 522 15.10 2.62 -33.63
C THR A 522 14.18 1.98 -32.61
N ASP A 523 14.64 0.99 -31.85
CA ASP A 523 13.84 0.16 -30.96
C ASP A 523 14.51 0.00 -29.58
N PRO A 524 13.74 -0.27 -28.50
CA PRO A 524 14.26 -0.59 -27.18
C PRO A 524 15.37 -1.65 -27.26
N THR A 525 16.59 -1.27 -26.88
CA THR A 525 17.77 -2.12 -27.10
C THR A 525 18.53 -2.35 -25.80
N ARG A 526 18.72 -3.61 -25.42
CA ARG A 526 19.48 -3.97 -24.21
C ARG A 526 20.97 -3.67 -24.38
N VAL A 527 21.57 -3.04 -23.37
CA VAL A 527 23.01 -2.78 -23.25
C VAL A 527 23.55 -3.52 -22.03
N GLU A 528 24.60 -4.31 -22.23
CA GLU A 528 25.32 -4.99 -21.17
C GLU A 528 26.76 -4.46 -21.13
N MET A 529 27.14 -3.85 -20.01
CA MET A 529 28.48 -3.34 -19.77
C MET A 529 29.18 -4.25 -18.77
N ILE A 530 30.30 -4.83 -19.17
CA ILE A 530 31.04 -5.82 -18.40
C ILE A 530 32.44 -5.27 -18.16
N PHE A 531 32.75 -4.98 -16.90
CA PHE A 531 34.08 -4.54 -16.49
C PHE A 531 34.79 -5.67 -15.77
N THR A 532 35.88 -6.16 -16.36
CA THR A 532 36.71 -7.22 -15.80
C THR A 532 38.03 -6.64 -15.30
N VAL A 533 38.46 -7.07 -14.13
CA VAL A 533 39.79 -6.79 -13.58
C VAL A 533 40.48 -8.12 -13.27
N ASP A 534 41.70 -8.30 -13.75
CA ASP A 534 42.52 -9.50 -13.52
C ASP A 534 43.66 -9.15 -12.56
N GLY A 535 43.40 -9.29 -11.26
CA GLY A 535 44.37 -9.01 -10.21
C GLY A 535 45.24 -10.22 -9.83
N PRO A 536 46.29 -10.02 -9.02
CA PRO A 536 47.14 -11.11 -8.54
C PRO A 536 46.37 -12.15 -7.69
N CYS A 537 45.20 -11.77 -7.20
CA CYS A 537 44.36 -12.58 -6.32
C CYS A 537 43.07 -13.09 -6.99
N GLY A 538 43.03 -13.08 -8.32
CA GLY A 538 41.93 -13.62 -9.11
C GLY A 538 41.29 -12.59 -10.04
N ARG A 539 40.15 -12.97 -10.61
CA ARG A 539 39.39 -12.15 -11.57
C ARG A 539 38.12 -11.63 -10.91
N ALA A 540 37.85 -10.33 -11.06
CA ALA A 540 36.57 -9.72 -10.69
C ALA A 540 35.85 -9.22 -11.92
N VAL A 541 34.52 -9.31 -11.90
CA VAL A 541 33.65 -8.85 -12.97
C VAL A 541 32.51 -8.07 -12.35
N ASP A 542 32.26 -6.87 -12.84
CA ASP A 542 31.02 -6.13 -12.61
C ASP A 542 30.24 -6.04 -13.93
N THR A 543 28.97 -6.41 -13.88
CA THR A 543 28.08 -6.40 -15.04
C THR A 543 26.90 -5.48 -14.75
N GLN A 544 26.77 -4.42 -15.56
CA GLN A 544 25.65 -3.51 -15.51
C GLN A 544 24.79 -3.67 -16.77
N VAL A 545 23.48 -3.85 -16.57
CA VAL A 545 22.50 -3.89 -17.67
C VAL A 545 21.73 -2.58 -17.69
N ARG A 546 21.60 -2.00 -18.88
CA ARG A 546 20.84 -0.79 -19.18
C ARG A 546 20.04 -1.01 -20.47
N GLU A 547 19.18 -0.07 -20.80
CA GLU A 547 18.44 -0.05 -22.07
C GLU A 547 18.78 1.22 -22.85
N ILE A 548 18.84 1.18 -24.18
CA ILE A 548 18.78 2.37 -25.02
C ILE A 548 17.30 2.60 -25.31
N ASN A 549 16.79 3.75 -24.85
CA ASN A 549 15.37 4.02 -24.86
C ASN A 549 15.06 5.50 -25.10
N ILE A 550 13.79 5.83 -25.33
CA ILE A 550 13.31 7.22 -25.26
C ILE A 550 12.10 7.26 -24.33
N ALA A 551 12.15 8.12 -23.32
CA ALA A 551 11.02 8.34 -22.42
C ALA A 551 9.79 8.78 -23.25
N PRO A 552 8.65 8.08 -23.15
CA PRO A 552 7.47 8.41 -23.91
C PRO A 552 6.72 9.59 -23.29
N THR A 553 6.02 10.34 -24.13
CA THR A 553 4.94 11.23 -23.72
C THR A 553 3.61 10.59 -24.07
N LEU A 554 2.68 10.56 -23.12
CA LEU A 554 1.32 10.10 -23.32
C LEU A 554 0.37 11.28 -23.23
N ALA A 555 -0.62 11.33 -24.11
CA ALA A 555 -1.72 12.28 -24.07
C ALA A 555 -3.04 11.55 -24.31
N ILE A 556 -4.12 12.05 -23.72
CA ILE A 556 -5.47 11.58 -24.05
C ILE A 556 -5.91 12.36 -25.30
N ASP A 557 -5.96 11.66 -26.44
CA ASP A 557 -6.42 12.19 -27.73
C ASP A 557 -7.94 12.47 -27.72
N GLY A 558 -8.70 11.63 -27.01
CA GLY A 558 -10.13 11.81 -26.85
C GLY A 558 -10.78 10.75 -25.98
N VAL A 559 -12.04 10.98 -25.65
CA VAL A 559 -12.86 10.10 -24.82
C VAL A 559 -14.23 9.87 -25.47
N GLU A 560 -14.52 8.62 -25.83
CA GLU A 560 -15.85 8.21 -26.30
C GLU A 560 -16.66 7.65 -25.13
N ILE A 561 -17.88 8.16 -24.92
CA ILE A 561 -18.78 7.68 -23.87
C ILE A 561 -20.03 7.12 -24.54
N THR A 562 -20.26 5.81 -24.40
CA THR A 562 -21.25 5.06 -25.19
C THR A 562 -22.00 4.00 -24.39
N GLN A 563 -23.21 3.64 -24.84
CA GLN A 563 -24.01 2.52 -24.32
C GLN A 563 -24.38 1.51 -25.42
N GLY A 564 -23.55 1.45 -26.47
CA GLY A 564 -23.74 0.53 -27.60
C GLY A 564 -23.14 1.09 -28.88
N ILE A 565 -23.47 2.35 -29.19
CA ILE A 565 -22.91 3.08 -30.32
C ILE A 565 -22.75 4.55 -29.95
N GLN A 566 -21.83 5.24 -30.61
CA GLN A 566 -21.62 6.67 -30.46
C GLN A 566 -21.12 7.24 -31.79
N THR A 567 -21.53 8.47 -32.12
CA THR A 567 -20.90 9.24 -33.20
C THR A 567 -19.57 9.77 -32.69
N TYR A 568 -18.49 9.42 -33.39
CA TYR A 568 -17.15 9.83 -32.99
C TYR A 568 -16.39 10.38 -34.19
N GLY A 569 -16.53 11.69 -34.43
CA GLY A 569 -15.67 12.44 -35.33
C GLY A 569 -14.30 12.68 -34.72
N ARG A 570 -13.24 12.57 -35.54
CA ARG A 570 -11.86 12.99 -35.20
C ARG A 570 -11.42 14.25 -35.93
N THR A 571 -12.34 14.91 -36.62
CA THR A 571 -12.01 16.01 -37.54
C THR A 571 -11.39 17.22 -36.87
N ASP A 572 -11.57 17.39 -35.56
CA ASP A 572 -11.00 18.49 -34.76
C ASP A 572 -10.42 18.04 -33.39
N GLY A 573 -10.23 16.74 -33.17
CA GLY A 573 -9.73 16.19 -31.91
C GLY A 573 -10.71 16.24 -30.73
N THR A 574 -11.95 16.71 -30.93
CA THR A 574 -13.00 16.64 -29.91
C THR A 574 -14.01 15.56 -30.29
N PRO A 575 -14.24 14.54 -29.45
CA PRO A 575 -15.32 13.58 -29.66
C PRO A 575 -16.68 14.29 -29.65
N ASP A 576 -17.47 14.15 -30.72
CA ASP A 576 -18.81 14.75 -30.76
C ASP A 576 -19.71 14.18 -29.65
N ASN A 577 -19.67 12.85 -29.43
CA ASN A 577 -20.46 12.13 -28.44
C ASN A 577 -21.97 12.48 -28.50
N ASP A 578 -22.53 12.65 -29.70
CA ASP A 578 -23.87 13.26 -29.88
C ASP A 578 -25.05 12.37 -29.44
N LEU A 579 -24.84 11.06 -29.33
CA LEU A 579 -25.90 10.14 -28.92
C LEU A 579 -26.05 10.16 -27.41
N ALA A 580 -27.27 10.47 -26.97
CA ALA A 580 -27.63 10.49 -25.56
C ALA A 580 -27.48 9.10 -24.92
N THR A 581 -26.74 9.03 -23.82
CA THR A 581 -26.70 7.86 -22.94
C THR A 581 -27.86 7.87 -21.96
N ILE A 582 -28.42 6.70 -21.68
CA ILE A 582 -29.63 6.52 -20.88
C ILE A 582 -29.28 6.12 -19.44
N SER A 583 -29.98 6.70 -18.47
CA SER A 583 -29.82 6.37 -17.07
C SER A 583 -30.13 4.90 -16.80
N GLY A 584 -29.41 4.26 -15.88
CA GLY A 584 -29.67 2.87 -15.47
C GLY A 584 -29.19 1.79 -16.45
N LYS A 585 -28.31 2.16 -17.39
CA LYS A 585 -27.60 1.21 -18.29
C LYS A 585 -26.10 1.25 -18.05
N ASP A 586 -25.41 0.13 -18.29
CA ASP A 586 -23.95 0.10 -18.28
C ASP A 586 -23.42 1.04 -19.38
N THR A 587 -22.45 1.88 -19.03
CA THR A 587 -21.83 2.86 -19.93
C THR A 587 -20.36 2.53 -20.11
N ILE A 588 -19.89 2.57 -21.35
CA ILE A 588 -18.49 2.34 -21.69
C ILE A 588 -17.83 3.68 -21.94
N VAL A 589 -16.67 3.87 -21.32
CA VAL A 589 -15.79 5.00 -21.57
C VAL A 589 -14.55 4.46 -22.28
N ARG A 590 -14.33 4.86 -23.53
CA ARG A 590 -13.17 4.47 -24.34
C ARG A 590 -12.23 5.65 -24.42
N VAL A 591 -11.00 5.45 -23.95
CA VAL A 591 -9.98 6.49 -23.87
C VAL A 591 -8.95 6.22 -24.96
N TYR A 592 -8.80 7.18 -25.86
CA TYR A 592 -7.86 7.17 -26.96
C TYR A 592 -6.57 7.79 -26.48
N ILE A 593 -5.47 7.05 -26.54
CA ILE A 593 -4.18 7.49 -25.99
C ILE A 593 -3.20 7.68 -27.13
N ASP A 594 -2.82 8.93 -27.37
CA ASP A 594 -1.71 9.28 -28.25
C ASP A 594 -0.39 9.06 -27.51
N ALA A 595 0.50 8.33 -28.15
CA ALA A 595 1.84 8.09 -27.68
C ALA A 595 2.85 8.73 -28.63
N ASP A 596 3.79 9.48 -28.08
CA ASP A 596 4.93 10.03 -28.81
C ASP A 596 6.25 9.65 -28.14
N ARG A 597 7.20 9.24 -28.96
CA ARG A 597 8.58 8.88 -28.60
C ARG A 597 9.56 9.47 -29.61
N ARG A 598 9.19 10.57 -30.29
CA ARG A 598 10.02 11.26 -31.29
C ARG A 598 10.44 10.34 -32.45
N GLY A 599 9.56 9.43 -32.86
CA GLY A 599 9.76 8.41 -33.90
C GLY A 599 10.33 7.08 -33.41
N PHE A 600 10.83 7.00 -32.18
CA PHE A 600 11.42 5.78 -31.63
C PHE A 600 10.37 4.71 -31.33
N PHE A 601 10.66 3.45 -31.63
CA PHE A 601 9.74 2.31 -31.53
C PHE A 601 8.41 2.54 -32.26
N GLY A 602 8.45 3.28 -33.38
CA GLY A 602 7.25 3.69 -34.10
C GLY A 602 6.27 4.51 -33.24
N ASN A 603 6.77 5.22 -32.23
CA ASN A 603 5.99 5.94 -31.23
C ASN A 603 5.04 5.06 -30.39
N ARG A 604 5.34 3.76 -30.27
CA ARG A 604 4.53 2.83 -29.49
C ARG A 604 5.00 2.74 -28.05
N VAL A 605 4.06 2.52 -27.14
CA VAL A 605 4.34 2.32 -25.71
C VAL A 605 3.56 1.09 -25.24
N PRO A 606 4.22 -0.03 -24.93
CA PRO A 606 3.56 -1.20 -24.39
C PRO A 606 3.09 -0.95 -22.95
N ASP A 607 2.23 -1.82 -22.43
CA ASP A 607 1.82 -1.87 -21.02
C ASP A 607 1.24 -0.55 -20.48
N VAL A 608 0.57 0.22 -21.34
CA VAL A 608 -0.17 1.41 -20.91
C VAL A 608 -1.47 0.98 -20.25
N THR A 609 -1.73 1.51 -19.06
CA THR A 609 -2.95 1.28 -18.29
C THR A 609 -3.53 2.61 -17.81
N GLY A 610 -4.64 2.55 -17.07
CA GLY A 610 -5.24 3.73 -16.49
C GLY A 610 -6.29 3.40 -15.46
N MET A 611 -6.90 4.45 -14.92
CA MET A 611 -7.96 4.38 -13.93
C MET A 611 -9.01 5.44 -14.25
N LEU A 612 -10.27 5.04 -14.23
CA LEU A 612 -11.40 5.95 -14.30
C LEU A 612 -11.98 6.12 -12.90
N THR A 613 -12.03 7.34 -12.38
CA THR A 613 -12.68 7.68 -11.12
C THR A 613 -13.98 8.44 -11.38
N VAL A 614 -15.11 7.92 -10.89
CA VAL A 614 -16.42 8.57 -10.96
C VAL A 614 -16.70 9.29 -9.64
N ASP A 615 -17.03 10.59 -9.70
CA ASP A 615 -17.31 11.46 -8.56
C ASP A 615 -16.18 11.51 -7.51
N GLY A 616 -14.94 11.22 -7.91
CA GLY A 616 -13.79 11.16 -7.00
C GLY A 616 -13.76 9.93 -6.06
N ILE A 617 -14.77 9.05 -6.12
CA ILE A 617 -14.98 7.97 -5.14
C ILE A 617 -14.86 6.59 -5.79
N HIS A 618 -15.45 6.41 -6.98
CA HIS A 618 -15.54 5.08 -7.60
C HIS A 618 -14.42 4.87 -8.61
N GLN A 619 -13.39 4.14 -8.22
CA GLN A 619 -12.28 3.75 -9.10
C GLN A 619 -12.64 2.52 -9.92
N LEU A 620 -12.44 2.61 -11.23
CA LEU A 620 -12.75 1.58 -12.21
C LEU A 620 -11.50 1.28 -13.03
N MET A 621 -11.20 0.00 -13.20
CA MET A 621 -10.08 -0.49 -13.99
C MET A 621 -10.49 -0.75 -15.46
N PRO A 622 -9.54 -0.74 -16.40
CA PRO A 622 -9.82 -1.07 -17.79
C PRO A 622 -10.29 -2.52 -17.93
N ILE A 623 -11.15 -2.76 -18.92
CA ILE A 623 -11.82 -4.04 -19.23
C ILE A 623 -11.35 -4.62 -20.57
N ASN A 624 -10.13 -4.31 -21.00
CA ASN A 624 -9.56 -4.77 -22.27
C ASN A 624 -9.33 -6.30 -22.30
N GLY A 625 -9.10 -6.89 -23.48
CA GLY A 625 -8.60 -8.26 -23.65
C GLY A 625 -9.48 -9.48 -23.28
N GLU A 626 -10.48 -9.41 -22.38
CA GLU A 626 -11.32 -10.59 -22.06
C GLU A 626 -12.82 -10.38 -22.21
N VAL A 627 -13.43 -11.32 -22.95
CA VAL A 627 -14.87 -11.44 -23.18
C VAL A 627 -15.49 -12.25 -22.04
N PRO A 628 -16.46 -11.73 -21.28
CA PRO A 628 -17.21 -12.52 -20.31
C PRO A 628 -17.85 -13.75 -20.97
N ASN A 629 -17.60 -14.94 -20.42
CA ASN A 629 -18.12 -16.21 -20.93
C ASN A 629 -19.48 -16.61 -20.33
N SER A 630 -20.06 -15.81 -19.42
CA SER A 630 -21.31 -16.14 -18.73
C SER A 630 -22.13 -14.90 -18.34
N CYS A 631 -23.44 -15.07 -18.13
CA CYS A 631 -24.31 -14.01 -17.59
C CYS A 631 -23.98 -13.66 -16.11
N SER A 632 -23.10 -14.41 -15.45
CA SER A 632 -22.83 -14.31 -13.99
C SER A 632 -21.40 -13.86 -13.65
N GLY A 633 -20.49 -13.80 -14.62
CA GLY A 633 -19.07 -13.58 -14.36
C GLY A 633 -18.57 -12.28 -14.98
N TRP A 634 -18.01 -11.43 -14.13
CA TRP A 634 -17.12 -10.36 -14.55
C TRP A 634 -15.73 -10.98 -14.70
N ALA A 635 -15.25 -11.17 -15.92
CA ALA A 635 -13.86 -11.53 -16.13
C ALA A 635 -13.00 -10.27 -15.88
N ALA A 636 -11.91 -10.41 -15.13
CA ALA A 636 -10.93 -9.34 -15.00
C ALA A 636 -10.26 -9.20 -16.37
N GLY A 637 -10.60 -8.15 -17.11
CA GLY A 637 -9.97 -7.85 -18.39
C GLY A 637 -8.45 -7.67 -18.23
N ASN A 638 -7.70 -7.85 -19.32
CA ASN A 638 -6.36 -7.31 -19.44
C ASN A 638 -6.44 -5.79 -19.19
N PRO A 639 -5.81 -5.21 -18.17
CA PRO A 639 -5.91 -3.78 -17.92
C PRO A 639 -4.94 -2.94 -18.76
N PHE A 640 -4.22 -3.58 -19.69
CA PHE A 640 -3.14 -2.97 -20.47
C PHE A 640 -3.42 -2.92 -21.97
N ILE A 641 -2.91 -1.90 -22.64
CA ILE A 641 -2.85 -1.76 -24.10
C ILE A 641 -1.44 -1.38 -24.56
N GLU A 642 -1.19 -1.51 -25.86
CA GLU A 642 -0.07 -0.83 -26.52
C GLU A 642 -0.58 0.51 -27.05
N ALA A 643 -0.20 1.62 -26.40
CA ALA A 643 -0.52 2.96 -26.91
C ALA A 643 0.30 3.29 -28.15
N ARG A 644 -0.27 4.12 -29.03
CA ARG A 644 0.23 4.37 -30.39
C ARG A 644 0.03 5.83 -30.76
N PRO A 645 0.64 6.32 -31.86
CA PRO A 645 0.27 7.61 -32.43
C PRO A 645 -1.23 7.68 -32.73
N ALA A 646 -1.86 8.83 -32.49
CA ALA A 646 -3.29 9.06 -32.74
C ALA A 646 -3.72 8.62 -34.15
N SER A 647 -2.87 8.88 -35.16
CA SER A 647 -3.06 8.48 -36.55
C SER A 647 -3.08 6.97 -36.81
N GLN A 648 -2.57 6.15 -35.89
CA GLN A 648 -2.54 4.69 -35.96
C GLN A 648 -3.59 4.03 -35.05
N ILE A 649 -4.33 4.81 -34.26
CA ILE A 649 -5.40 4.28 -33.40
C ILE A 649 -6.60 3.92 -34.30
N ASP A 650 -6.73 2.63 -34.58
CA ASP A 650 -7.93 2.06 -35.22
C ASP A 650 -9.02 1.83 -34.17
N ARG A 651 -10.14 2.54 -34.30
CA ARG A 651 -11.30 2.46 -33.42
C ARG A 651 -11.97 1.08 -33.45
N GLU A 652 -11.84 0.31 -34.54
CA GLU A 652 -12.42 -1.03 -34.66
C GLU A 652 -11.66 -2.09 -33.86
N VAL A 653 -10.45 -1.77 -33.39
CA VAL A 653 -9.64 -2.66 -32.55
C VAL A 653 -9.80 -2.27 -31.08
N THR A 654 -10.44 -3.16 -30.31
CA THR A 654 -10.72 -2.96 -28.87
C THR A 654 -9.50 -2.49 -28.08
N ASP A 655 -8.35 -3.12 -28.31
CA ASP A 655 -7.12 -2.90 -27.54
C ASP A 655 -6.25 -1.75 -28.07
N HIS A 656 -6.78 -0.92 -28.96
CA HIS A 656 -6.18 0.39 -29.25
C HIS A 656 -6.70 1.52 -28.35
N THR A 657 -7.68 1.24 -27.49
CA THR A 657 -8.23 2.19 -26.51
C THR A 657 -8.28 1.56 -25.14
N LEU A 658 -8.08 2.33 -24.07
CA LEU A 658 -8.42 1.85 -22.73
C LEU A 658 -9.94 1.92 -22.58
N ASN A 659 -10.57 0.80 -22.29
CA ASN A 659 -12.02 0.73 -22.18
C ASN A 659 -12.39 0.55 -20.72
N PHE A 660 -13.26 1.40 -20.17
CA PHE A 660 -13.77 1.31 -18.82
C PHE A 660 -15.28 1.07 -18.85
N ARG A 661 -15.82 0.39 -17.84
CA ARG A 661 -17.27 0.23 -17.69
C ARG A 661 -17.75 0.95 -16.44
N ILE A 662 -18.56 1.99 -16.61
CA ILE A 662 -19.36 2.59 -15.55
C ILE A 662 -20.61 1.70 -15.36
N PRO A 663 -20.75 1.01 -14.21
CA PRO A 663 -21.90 0.16 -13.98
C PRO A 663 -23.21 0.96 -14.01
N ARG A 664 -24.31 0.29 -14.37
CA ARG A 664 -25.65 0.90 -14.41
C ARG A 664 -26.04 1.70 -13.17
N ALA A 665 -25.59 1.29 -11.98
CA ALA A 665 -25.91 1.95 -10.71
C ALA A 665 -25.26 3.33 -10.58
N LEU A 666 -24.17 3.59 -11.32
CA LEU A 666 -23.47 4.87 -11.36
C LEU A 666 -23.83 5.71 -12.60
N SER A 667 -24.43 5.09 -13.62
CA SER A 667 -24.84 5.75 -14.87
C SER A 667 -26.18 6.47 -14.71
N SER A 668 -26.19 7.58 -13.94
CA SER A 668 -27.38 8.40 -13.69
C SER A 668 -26.99 9.84 -13.33
N GLY A 669 -27.85 10.81 -13.67
CA GLY A 669 -27.63 12.22 -13.37
C GLY A 669 -26.46 12.83 -14.15
N THR A 670 -25.79 13.82 -13.58
CA THR A 670 -24.50 14.34 -14.08
C THR A 670 -23.41 13.89 -13.12
N ARG A 671 -22.32 13.34 -13.65
CA ARG A 671 -21.19 12.82 -12.86
C ARG A 671 -19.88 13.45 -13.32
N THR A 672 -18.92 13.58 -12.42
CA THR A 672 -17.54 13.92 -12.79
C THR A 672 -16.78 12.63 -13.11
N LEU A 673 -16.01 12.67 -14.19
CA LEU A 673 -15.19 11.57 -14.65
C LEU A 673 -13.73 12.03 -14.66
N ARG A 674 -12.89 11.40 -13.85
CA ARG A 674 -11.44 11.61 -13.86
C ARG A 674 -10.76 10.40 -14.47
N ILE A 675 -9.98 10.63 -15.51
CA ILE A 675 -9.24 9.60 -16.22
C ILE A 675 -7.75 9.85 -15.97
N ASP A 676 -7.10 8.91 -15.29
CA ASP A 676 -5.65 8.89 -15.09
C ASP A 676 -5.07 7.78 -15.97
N ILE A 677 -4.16 8.12 -16.89
CA ILE A 677 -3.42 7.13 -17.68
C ILE A 677 -1.97 7.05 -17.20
N THR A 678 -1.41 5.85 -17.21
CA THR A 678 -0.05 5.56 -16.75
C THR A 678 0.62 4.60 -17.71
N GLY A 679 1.78 5.00 -18.23
CA GLY A 679 2.66 4.14 -19.00
C GLY A 679 3.66 3.36 -18.13
N PRO A 680 4.46 2.48 -18.74
CA PRO A 680 5.54 1.77 -18.07
C PRO A 680 6.53 2.76 -17.47
N GLU A 681 7.16 2.35 -16.38
CA GLU A 681 8.11 3.16 -15.65
C GLU A 681 9.45 3.21 -16.39
N ILE A 682 9.85 4.41 -16.80
CA ILE A 682 11.13 4.66 -17.47
C ILE A 682 11.79 5.82 -16.71
N ASN A 683 12.86 5.56 -15.95
CA ASN A 683 13.52 6.49 -14.99
C ASN A 683 12.74 6.84 -13.71
N GLU A 684 12.09 5.88 -13.04
CA GLU A 684 11.32 6.20 -11.81
C GLU A 684 10.19 7.23 -12.05
N THR A 685 9.99 7.61 -13.32
CA THR A 685 9.04 8.58 -13.83
C THR A 685 8.16 7.82 -14.80
N ARG A 686 6.93 7.62 -14.39
CA ARG A 686 5.92 7.05 -15.27
C ARG A 686 5.38 8.16 -16.15
N ALA A 687 5.27 7.92 -17.45
CA ALA A 687 4.48 8.79 -18.30
C ALA A 687 3.05 8.78 -17.76
N ARG A 688 2.55 9.93 -17.32
CA ARG A 688 1.23 10.09 -16.74
C ARG A 688 0.52 11.25 -17.39
N HIS A 689 -0.78 11.10 -17.58
CA HIS A 689 -1.65 12.16 -18.02
C HIS A 689 -3.00 12.03 -17.32
N ARG A 690 -3.64 13.17 -17.05
CA ARG A 690 -4.94 13.24 -16.38
C ARG A 690 -5.88 14.09 -17.23
N LEU A 691 -7.11 13.61 -17.36
CA LEU A 691 -8.22 14.36 -17.92
C LEU A 691 -9.41 14.30 -16.95
N ASP A 692 -9.93 15.46 -16.58
CA ASP A 692 -11.19 15.58 -15.86
C ASP A 692 -12.28 16.06 -16.84
N THR A 693 -13.44 15.40 -16.83
CA THR A 693 -14.60 15.78 -17.64
C THR A 693 -15.90 15.52 -16.87
N THR A 694 -17.03 15.93 -17.42
CA THR A 694 -18.36 15.64 -16.88
C THR A 694 -19.21 14.94 -17.92
N TRP A 695 -20.13 14.11 -17.46
CA TRP A 695 -21.06 13.42 -18.33
C TRP A 695 -22.45 13.32 -17.72
N SER A 696 -23.48 13.44 -18.55
CA SER A 696 -24.87 13.40 -18.13
C SER A 696 -25.63 12.25 -18.80
N TRP A 697 -26.38 11.50 -18.00
CA TRP A 697 -27.28 10.45 -18.50
C TRP A 697 -28.71 10.98 -18.54
N ARG A 698 -29.38 10.78 -19.67
CA ARG A 698 -30.79 11.12 -19.84
C ARG A 698 -31.67 10.07 -19.17
N THR A 699 -32.63 10.51 -18.38
CA THR A 699 -33.66 9.63 -17.83
C THR A 699 -34.70 9.34 -18.90
N GLU A 700 -34.97 8.06 -19.15
CA GLU A 700 -36.02 7.59 -20.05
C GLU A 700 -36.99 6.67 -19.30
N ALA A 701 -38.23 6.58 -19.77
CA ALA A 701 -39.19 5.62 -19.25
C ALA A 701 -38.74 4.18 -19.55
N ALA A 702 -38.87 3.29 -18.57
CA ALA A 702 -38.56 1.88 -18.74
C ALA A 702 -39.66 1.20 -19.58
N LEU A 703 -39.32 0.73 -20.78
CA LEU A 703 -40.23 -0.03 -21.63
C LEU A 703 -40.70 -1.32 -20.92
N PRO A 704 -42.02 -1.48 -20.62
CA PRO A 704 -42.53 -2.67 -19.97
C PRO A 704 -42.50 -3.87 -20.91
N VAL A 705 -41.72 -4.89 -20.54
CA VAL A 705 -41.60 -6.12 -21.32
C VAL A 705 -41.81 -7.34 -20.45
N ARG A 706 -42.53 -8.33 -20.97
CA ARG A 706 -42.84 -9.59 -20.29
C ARG A 706 -42.42 -10.77 -21.15
N HIS A 707 -41.78 -11.77 -20.54
CA HIS A 707 -41.40 -12.99 -21.25
C HIS A 707 -42.42 -14.12 -21.07
N VAL A 708 -42.63 -14.89 -22.15
CA VAL A 708 -43.34 -16.17 -22.17
C VAL A 708 -42.33 -17.26 -22.53
N ARG A 709 -42.18 -18.28 -21.69
CA ARG A 709 -41.21 -19.37 -21.93
C ARG A 709 -41.88 -20.48 -22.72
N ILE A 710 -41.43 -20.70 -23.94
CA ILE A 710 -42.07 -21.59 -24.90
C ILE A 710 -41.31 -22.91 -24.95
N ARG A 711 -42.04 -24.02 -24.79
CA ARG A 711 -41.55 -25.38 -25.07
C ARG A 711 -42.06 -25.79 -26.46
N ASP A 712 -41.14 -26.18 -27.33
CA ASP A 712 -41.47 -26.72 -28.65
C ASP A 712 -41.64 -28.24 -28.56
N ASP A 713 -42.90 -28.68 -28.52
CA ASP A 713 -43.34 -30.08 -28.42
C ASP A 713 -43.60 -30.70 -29.81
N ASN A 714 -43.15 -30.07 -30.90
CA ASN A 714 -43.28 -30.63 -32.24
C ASN A 714 -42.56 -31.98 -32.35
N ALA A 715 -43.28 -33.02 -32.78
CA ALA A 715 -42.75 -34.38 -32.80
C ALA A 715 -41.64 -34.61 -33.83
N THR A 716 -41.56 -33.78 -34.88
CA THR A 716 -40.61 -33.95 -35.98
C THR A 716 -39.28 -33.25 -35.70
N ASN A 717 -39.34 -31.97 -35.28
CA ASN A 717 -38.16 -31.12 -35.14
C ASN A 717 -38.12 -30.34 -33.81
N GLY A 718 -39.10 -30.54 -32.93
CA GLY A 718 -39.20 -29.81 -31.67
C GLY A 718 -38.12 -30.24 -30.69
N THR A 719 -37.69 -29.29 -29.87
CA THR A 719 -36.55 -29.51 -28.97
C THR A 719 -36.99 -30.10 -27.63
N ASN A 720 -38.30 -30.14 -27.36
CA ASN A 720 -38.92 -30.52 -26.09
C ASN A 720 -38.32 -29.81 -24.86
N ALA A 721 -37.55 -28.74 -25.10
CA ALA A 721 -36.83 -27.98 -24.11
C ALA A 721 -37.52 -26.63 -23.90
N ARG A 722 -37.57 -26.18 -22.65
CA ARG A 722 -38.13 -24.88 -22.28
C ARG A 722 -37.03 -24.04 -21.63
N PRO A 723 -36.87 -22.76 -22.00
CA PRO A 723 -35.95 -21.89 -21.28
C PRO A 723 -36.33 -21.79 -19.80
N SER A 724 -35.32 -21.78 -18.93
CA SER A 724 -35.51 -21.37 -17.54
C SER A 724 -35.91 -19.89 -17.46
N ALA A 725 -36.46 -19.48 -16.31
CA ALA A 725 -36.79 -18.07 -16.08
C ALA A 725 -35.54 -17.18 -16.11
N ALA A 726 -34.41 -17.66 -15.59
CA ALA A 726 -33.14 -16.94 -15.60
C ALA A 726 -32.61 -16.74 -17.02
N GLU A 727 -32.69 -17.74 -17.88
CA GLU A 727 -32.25 -17.65 -19.29
C GLU A 727 -33.12 -16.69 -20.10
N ALA A 728 -34.45 -16.75 -19.92
CA ALA A 728 -35.37 -15.85 -20.58
C ALA A 728 -35.15 -14.39 -20.13
N MET A 729 -34.92 -14.17 -18.83
CA MET A 729 -34.57 -12.85 -18.28
C MET A 729 -33.19 -12.37 -18.79
N CYS A 730 -32.17 -13.24 -18.85
CA CYS A 730 -30.87 -12.86 -19.44
C CYS A 730 -31.05 -12.46 -20.91
N THR A 731 -31.85 -13.22 -21.69
CA THR A 731 -32.16 -12.92 -23.09
C THR A 731 -32.81 -11.55 -23.27
N LEU A 732 -33.80 -11.20 -22.44
CA LEU A 732 -34.42 -9.86 -22.46
C LEU A 732 -33.41 -8.77 -22.11
N ARG A 733 -32.67 -8.93 -21.01
CA ARG A 733 -31.66 -7.94 -20.58
C ARG A 733 -30.62 -7.68 -21.66
N ARG A 734 -30.15 -8.71 -22.37
CA ARG A 734 -29.19 -8.54 -23.47
C ARG A 734 -29.78 -7.87 -24.70
N GLY A 735 -31.10 -8.00 -24.94
CA GLY A 735 -31.79 -7.20 -25.95
C GLY A 735 -31.81 -5.71 -25.58
N PHE A 736 -32.01 -5.40 -24.30
CA PHE A 736 -32.04 -4.01 -23.80
C PHE A 736 -30.68 -3.30 -23.82
N ASP A 737 -29.57 -4.03 -23.96
CA ASP A 737 -28.26 -3.41 -24.24
C ASP A 737 -28.34 -2.54 -25.52
N LEU A 738 -29.17 -2.92 -26.50
CA LEU A 738 -29.30 -2.27 -27.82
C LEU A 738 -30.44 -1.25 -27.94
N LEU A 739 -31.29 -1.13 -26.91
CA LEU A 739 -32.42 -0.21 -26.92
C LEU A 739 -32.15 1.00 -26.02
N PRO A 740 -32.53 2.23 -26.39
CA PRO A 740 -32.32 3.42 -25.57
C PRO A 740 -33.36 3.53 -24.43
N THR A 741 -33.51 2.47 -23.63
CA THR A 741 -34.38 2.38 -22.45
C THR A 741 -33.69 1.55 -21.36
N PRO A 742 -33.86 1.88 -20.07
CA PRO A 742 -33.38 1.04 -18.99
C PRO A 742 -34.11 -0.31 -18.96
N ALA A 743 -33.43 -1.33 -18.44
CA ALA A 743 -33.94 -2.70 -18.31
C ALA A 743 -34.70 -2.94 -16.98
N ASP A 744 -35.34 -1.90 -16.44
CA ASP A 744 -35.88 -1.91 -15.08
C ASP A 744 -37.33 -2.43 -15.00
N ASN A 745 -38.05 -2.52 -16.12
CA ASN A 745 -39.42 -3.03 -16.19
C ASN A 745 -39.53 -4.34 -16.99
N LEU A 746 -38.64 -5.29 -16.67
CA LEU A 746 -38.64 -6.64 -17.24
C LEU A 746 -39.26 -7.64 -16.26
N GLY A 747 -40.19 -8.47 -16.73
CA GLY A 747 -40.90 -9.43 -15.88
C GLY A 747 -41.35 -10.68 -16.60
N ALA A 748 -41.93 -11.63 -15.87
CA ALA A 748 -42.65 -12.76 -16.46
C ALA A 748 -44.06 -12.33 -16.87
N ALA A 749 -44.52 -12.79 -18.02
CA ALA A 749 -45.92 -12.58 -18.41
C ALA A 749 -46.86 -13.22 -17.39
N ALA A 750 -48.09 -12.71 -17.27
CA ALA A 750 -49.11 -13.31 -16.42
C ALA A 750 -49.37 -14.79 -16.78
N ARG A 751 -49.12 -15.16 -18.04
CA ARG A 751 -49.02 -16.55 -18.50
C ARG A 751 -47.57 -16.84 -18.89
N PRO A 752 -46.71 -17.22 -17.93
CA PRO A 752 -45.25 -17.21 -18.12
C PRO A 752 -44.72 -18.40 -18.93
N THR A 753 -45.59 -19.33 -19.36
CA THR A 753 -45.21 -20.53 -20.09
C THR A 753 -46.24 -20.88 -21.15
N HIS A 754 -45.79 -21.38 -22.29
CA HIS A 754 -46.63 -21.89 -23.37
C HIS A 754 -45.99 -23.15 -23.98
N ASN A 755 -46.81 -24.07 -24.46
CA ASN A 755 -46.38 -25.25 -25.20
C ASN A 755 -46.97 -25.18 -26.59
N THR A 756 -46.18 -25.51 -27.60
CA THR A 756 -46.65 -25.53 -28.98
C THR A 756 -46.25 -26.83 -29.66
N THR A 757 -47.09 -27.32 -30.57
CA THR A 757 -46.78 -28.44 -31.47
C THR A 757 -46.56 -27.97 -32.91
N ARG A 758 -46.58 -26.65 -33.15
CA ARG A 758 -46.42 -26.04 -34.47
C ARG A 758 -45.01 -26.29 -35.01
N ASP A 759 -44.89 -26.43 -36.33
CA ASP A 759 -43.58 -26.59 -36.98
C ASP A 759 -42.86 -25.25 -37.10
N LEU A 760 -41.97 -24.96 -36.15
CA LEU A 760 -41.18 -23.72 -36.09
C LEU A 760 -40.12 -23.61 -37.21
N GLY A 761 -39.98 -24.65 -38.05
CA GLY A 761 -39.17 -24.60 -39.27
C GLY A 761 -39.84 -23.86 -40.44
N THR A 762 -41.14 -23.55 -40.34
CA THR A 762 -41.94 -22.89 -41.38
C THR A 762 -42.47 -21.53 -40.94
N ASP A 763 -42.64 -20.59 -41.88
CA ASP A 763 -43.20 -19.26 -41.55
C ASP A 763 -44.64 -19.35 -41.04
N ALA A 764 -45.41 -20.32 -41.55
CA ALA A 764 -46.77 -20.58 -41.07
C ALA A 764 -46.81 -21.07 -39.61
N GLY A 765 -45.86 -21.95 -39.22
CA GLY A 765 -45.76 -22.41 -37.84
C GLY A 765 -45.33 -21.31 -36.88
N VAL A 766 -44.35 -20.48 -37.27
CA VAL A 766 -43.90 -19.32 -36.49
C VAL A 766 -45.01 -18.27 -36.37
N GLY A 767 -45.67 -17.91 -37.47
CA GLY A 767 -46.80 -16.98 -37.46
C GLY A 767 -47.98 -17.48 -36.61
N GLY A 768 -48.25 -18.79 -36.66
CA GLY A 768 -49.23 -19.42 -35.78
C GLY A 768 -48.85 -19.33 -34.29
N LEU A 769 -47.58 -19.56 -33.94
CA LEU A 769 -47.11 -19.41 -32.56
C LEU A 769 -47.19 -17.96 -32.09
N LEU A 770 -46.87 -16.99 -32.96
CA LEU A 770 -46.98 -15.58 -32.65
C LEU A 770 -48.45 -15.20 -32.37
N ALA A 771 -49.39 -15.71 -33.17
CA ALA A 771 -50.82 -15.55 -32.93
C ALA A 771 -51.27 -16.20 -31.61
N ASP A 772 -50.73 -17.37 -31.24
CA ASP A 772 -51.03 -18.01 -29.97
C ASP A 772 -50.56 -17.15 -28.79
N VAL A 773 -49.31 -16.67 -28.80
CA VAL A 773 -48.77 -15.79 -27.74
C VAL A 773 -49.57 -14.49 -27.67
N HIS A 774 -49.99 -13.95 -28.82
CA HIS A 774 -50.82 -12.75 -28.86
C HIS A 774 -52.22 -13.00 -28.30
N ALA A 775 -52.83 -14.16 -28.55
CA ALA A 775 -54.09 -14.54 -27.94
C ALA A 775 -53.96 -14.80 -26.43
N LEU A 776 -52.77 -15.18 -25.93
CA LEU A 776 -52.52 -15.23 -24.48
C LEU A 776 -52.42 -13.84 -23.85
N HIS A 777 -51.91 -12.87 -24.61
CA HIS A 777 -51.81 -11.46 -24.21
C HIS A 777 -53.17 -10.75 -24.28
N ALA A 778 -53.89 -10.92 -25.39
CA ALA A 778 -55.20 -10.34 -25.62
C ALA A 778 -56.27 -11.10 -24.82
N CYS A 779 -56.89 -10.45 -23.84
CA CYS A 779 -58.04 -11.04 -23.17
C CYS A 779 -59.17 -11.30 -24.16
N THR A 780 -59.78 -12.47 -24.08
CA THR A 780 -61.08 -12.68 -24.73
C THR A 780 -62.13 -11.76 -24.10
N THR A 781 -63.17 -11.39 -24.84
CA THR A 781 -64.30 -10.59 -24.31
C THR A 781 -64.88 -11.21 -23.03
N THR A 782 -64.91 -12.54 -22.97
CA THR A 782 -65.33 -13.31 -21.80
C THR A 782 -64.37 -13.13 -20.62
N GLU A 783 -63.05 -13.27 -20.82
CA GLU A 783 -62.05 -13.04 -19.75
C GLU A 783 -62.03 -11.59 -19.26
N TYR A 784 -62.25 -10.63 -20.17
CA TYR A 784 -62.41 -9.22 -19.82
C TYR A 784 -63.66 -8.99 -18.96
N LEU A 785 -64.81 -9.53 -19.38
CA LEU A 785 -66.07 -9.47 -18.63
C LEU A 785 -65.98 -10.15 -17.26
N TRP A 786 -65.33 -11.30 -17.15
CA TRP A 786 -65.14 -11.99 -15.86
C TRP A 786 -64.01 -11.38 -15.01
N GLY A 787 -63.10 -10.64 -15.64
CA GLY A 787 -62.08 -9.83 -14.97
C GLY A 787 -62.67 -8.70 -14.15
N LEU A 788 -63.75 -8.06 -14.62
CA LEU A 788 -64.53 -7.08 -13.85
C LEU A 788 -65.06 -7.64 -12.52
N PHE A 789 -65.32 -8.95 -12.46
CA PHE A 789 -65.79 -9.64 -11.25
C PHE A 789 -64.66 -10.27 -10.43
N ARG A 790 -63.38 -10.00 -10.76
CA ARG A 790 -62.19 -10.64 -10.17
C ARG A 790 -62.22 -12.18 -10.23
N ARG A 791 -62.97 -12.76 -11.18
CA ARG A 791 -63.11 -14.21 -11.34
C ARG A 791 -62.14 -14.81 -12.35
N THR A 792 -61.57 -13.98 -13.22
CA THR A 792 -60.49 -14.34 -14.12
C THR A 792 -59.39 -13.28 -14.05
N VAL A 793 -58.14 -13.69 -14.15
CA VAL A 793 -57.02 -12.77 -14.38
C VAL A 793 -57.08 -12.46 -15.87
N CYS A 794 -57.70 -11.34 -16.25
CA CYS A 794 -57.51 -10.76 -17.57
C CYS A 794 -56.19 -9.96 -17.50
N PRO A 795 -55.11 -10.46 -18.10
CA PRO A 795 -53.83 -9.79 -18.04
C PRO A 795 -53.74 -8.75 -19.16
N ALA A 796 -54.81 -8.00 -19.44
CA ALA A 796 -54.77 -6.88 -20.38
C ALA A 796 -53.87 -5.79 -19.78
N GLU A 797 -52.59 -6.09 -19.84
CA GLU A 797 -51.47 -5.24 -19.57
C GLU A 797 -51.34 -4.37 -20.82
N HIS A 798 -52.26 -3.41 -20.94
CA HIS A 798 -52.20 -2.40 -21.98
C HIS A 798 -50.79 -1.78 -21.97
N ASP A 799 -50.26 -1.57 -23.17
CA ASP A 799 -48.93 -0.98 -23.40
C ASP A 799 -47.73 -1.84 -22.96
N ILE A 800 -47.91 -3.15 -22.72
CA ILE A 800 -46.82 -4.08 -22.41
C ILE A 800 -46.49 -4.99 -23.59
N ILE A 801 -45.20 -5.16 -23.89
CA ILE A 801 -44.75 -6.07 -24.95
C ILE A 801 -44.52 -7.47 -24.38
N TRP A 802 -45.17 -8.48 -24.97
CA TRP A 802 -44.96 -9.90 -24.65
C TRP A 802 -43.97 -10.54 -25.63
N VAL A 803 -42.88 -11.09 -25.11
CA VAL A 803 -41.83 -11.76 -25.89
C VAL A 803 -41.84 -13.26 -25.60
N GLY A 804 -42.23 -14.06 -26.58
CA GLY A 804 -42.11 -15.51 -26.55
C GLY A 804 -40.67 -15.97 -26.77
N ILE A 805 -40.10 -16.73 -25.85
CA ILE A 805 -38.69 -17.19 -25.92
C ILE A 805 -38.62 -18.71 -25.97
N THR A 806 -37.89 -19.27 -26.95
CA THR A 806 -37.77 -20.74 -27.15
C THR A 806 -36.36 -21.23 -27.55
N HIS A 807 -36.12 -22.55 -27.51
CA HIS A 807 -34.84 -23.25 -27.78
C HIS A 807 -34.85 -24.05 -29.08
N PRO A 808 -33.64 -24.25 -29.65
CA PRO A 808 -33.03 -23.44 -30.69
C PRO A 808 -34.04 -22.97 -31.74
N PHE A 809 -34.27 -21.66 -31.74
CA PHE A 809 -35.06 -20.98 -32.74
C PHE A 809 -34.14 -20.09 -33.56
N ASN A 810 -33.99 -20.37 -34.86
CA ASN A 810 -33.10 -19.57 -35.72
C ASN A 810 -33.80 -18.36 -36.35
N ARG A 811 -35.10 -18.18 -36.13
CA ARG A 811 -35.88 -17.03 -36.59
C ARG A 811 -36.31 -16.14 -35.42
N GLY A 812 -36.89 -15.00 -35.74
CA GLY A 812 -37.65 -14.13 -34.85
C GLY A 812 -38.88 -13.67 -35.64
N MET A 813 -39.94 -13.25 -34.95
CA MET A 813 -41.11 -12.68 -35.62
C MET A 813 -41.89 -11.78 -34.66
N GLY A 814 -42.24 -10.58 -35.09
CA GLY A 814 -43.04 -9.62 -34.34
C GLY A 814 -44.08 -8.92 -35.18
N TYR A 815 -45.15 -8.44 -34.54
CA TYR A 815 -46.11 -7.54 -35.18
C TYR A 815 -45.54 -6.13 -35.35
N VAL A 816 -45.91 -5.45 -36.45
CA VAL A 816 -45.46 -4.09 -36.80
C VAL A 816 -46.67 -3.16 -37.03
N PRO A 817 -46.92 -2.17 -36.15
CA PRO A 817 -46.62 -2.20 -34.72
C PRO A 817 -47.42 -3.30 -34.00
N GLY A 818 -47.10 -3.57 -32.74
CA GLY A 818 -47.90 -4.49 -31.93
C GLY A 818 -47.31 -4.71 -30.55
N THR A 819 -47.88 -5.65 -29.79
CA THR A 819 -47.50 -5.91 -28.38
C THR A 819 -47.00 -7.33 -28.18
N THR A 820 -46.66 -8.04 -29.26
CA THR A 820 -46.22 -9.43 -29.16
C THR A 820 -45.15 -9.73 -30.20
N CYS A 821 -44.12 -10.45 -29.78
CA CYS A 821 -43.11 -10.99 -30.67
C CYS A 821 -42.50 -12.30 -30.15
N LEU A 822 -41.70 -12.95 -30.97
CA LEU A 822 -41.01 -14.21 -30.71
C LEU A 822 -39.51 -14.01 -30.91
N SER A 823 -38.71 -14.45 -29.93
CA SER A 823 -37.26 -14.42 -30.00
C SER A 823 -36.65 -15.77 -29.60
N ALA A 824 -35.43 -15.99 -30.03
CA ALA A 824 -34.63 -17.14 -29.64
C ALA A 824 -34.01 -16.91 -28.25
N ARG A 825 -33.89 -17.96 -27.43
CA ARG A 825 -33.07 -17.87 -26.21
C ARG A 825 -31.64 -17.49 -26.57
N PHE A 826 -31.08 -16.49 -25.89
CA PHE A 826 -29.66 -16.19 -25.94
C PHE A 826 -28.84 -17.35 -25.36
N ASP A 827 -27.85 -17.83 -26.12
CA ASP A 827 -26.89 -18.82 -25.65
C ASP A 827 -25.50 -18.16 -25.52
N PRO A 828 -24.98 -18.01 -24.28
CA PRO A 828 -23.64 -17.47 -24.08
C PRO A 828 -22.54 -18.47 -24.46
N VAL A 829 -22.82 -19.78 -24.45
CA VAL A 829 -21.82 -20.84 -24.65
C VAL A 829 -21.80 -21.24 -26.13
N GLY A 830 -20.82 -20.74 -26.88
CA GLY A 830 -20.46 -21.33 -28.18
C GLY A 830 -20.58 -20.46 -29.43
N MET A 831 -20.88 -19.16 -29.33
CA MET A 831 -21.04 -18.32 -30.54
C MET A 831 -20.25 -17.00 -30.60
N GLY A 832 -19.59 -16.55 -29.52
CA GLY A 832 -18.79 -15.32 -29.50
C GLY A 832 -19.50 -14.12 -30.17
N GLN A 833 -18.74 -13.26 -30.88
CA GLN A 833 -19.23 -12.13 -31.68
C GLN A 833 -20.33 -12.47 -32.70
N ARG A 834 -20.45 -13.73 -33.11
CA ARG A 834 -21.40 -14.17 -34.16
C ARG A 834 -22.80 -14.46 -33.60
N SER A 835 -22.99 -14.36 -32.28
CA SER A 835 -24.30 -14.62 -31.65
C SER A 835 -25.30 -13.50 -31.98
N ILE A 836 -25.91 -13.61 -33.17
CA ILE A 836 -27.06 -12.84 -33.64
C ILE A 836 -28.25 -12.89 -32.67
N LEU A 837 -28.26 -13.84 -31.72
CA LEU A 837 -29.41 -14.16 -30.89
C LEU A 837 -29.82 -13.05 -29.93
N ARG A 838 -28.88 -12.30 -29.33
CA ARG A 838 -29.25 -11.13 -28.49
C ARG A 838 -29.89 -10.01 -29.31
N VAL A 839 -29.42 -9.86 -30.55
CA VAL A 839 -29.86 -8.78 -31.43
C VAL A 839 -31.27 -9.03 -31.93
N LYS A 840 -31.66 -10.30 -32.06
CA LYS A 840 -33.04 -10.68 -32.40
C LYS A 840 -34.04 -10.11 -31.40
N THR A 841 -33.83 -10.29 -30.10
CA THR A 841 -34.80 -9.78 -29.11
C THR A 841 -35.01 -8.28 -29.25
N ALA A 842 -33.94 -7.50 -29.43
CA ALA A 842 -34.04 -6.06 -29.66
C ALA A 842 -34.75 -5.72 -30.98
N HIS A 843 -34.41 -6.43 -32.06
CA HIS A 843 -35.02 -6.29 -33.38
C HIS A 843 -36.53 -6.53 -33.36
N GLU A 844 -36.97 -7.62 -32.71
CA GLU A 844 -38.38 -7.98 -32.63
C GLU A 844 -39.18 -7.03 -31.72
N ILE A 845 -38.56 -6.50 -30.67
CA ILE A 845 -39.13 -5.39 -29.88
C ILE A 845 -39.22 -4.13 -30.76
N GLY A 846 -38.22 -3.86 -31.60
CA GLY A 846 -38.24 -2.74 -32.55
C GLY A 846 -39.44 -2.80 -33.50
N HIS A 847 -39.77 -3.99 -34.01
CA HIS A 847 -41.00 -4.21 -34.78
C HIS A 847 -42.26 -3.82 -34.01
N ASN A 848 -42.37 -4.24 -32.75
CA ASN A 848 -43.49 -3.88 -31.88
C ASN A 848 -43.61 -2.37 -31.65
N LEU A 849 -42.50 -1.64 -31.64
CA LEU A 849 -42.44 -0.18 -31.59
C LEU A 849 -42.76 0.50 -32.94
N GLY A 850 -43.12 -0.26 -33.98
CA GLY A 850 -43.53 0.26 -35.29
C GLY A 850 -42.40 0.39 -36.31
N TYR A 851 -41.22 -0.14 -36.02
CA TYR A 851 -40.08 -0.04 -36.92
C TYR A 851 -40.11 -1.15 -37.97
N SER A 852 -39.89 -0.75 -39.22
CA SER A 852 -39.81 -1.67 -40.35
C SER A 852 -38.37 -2.12 -40.61
N HIS A 853 -38.20 -3.11 -41.50
CA HIS A 853 -36.87 -3.52 -41.92
C HIS A 853 -36.16 -2.41 -42.71
N VAL A 854 -34.84 -2.29 -42.58
CA VAL A 854 -34.03 -1.41 -43.44
C VAL A 854 -33.69 -2.12 -44.77
N PRO A 855 -33.42 -1.39 -45.87
CA PRO A 855 -33.22 -1.96 -47.21
C PRO A 855 -31.86 -2.69 -47.36
N LEU A 856 -31.58 -3.69 -46.52
CA LEU A 856 -30.34 -4.47 -46.55
C LEU A 856 -30.54 -5.91 -46.07
N GLY A 857 -29.88 -6.85 -46.75
CA GLY A 857 -29.84 -8.27 -46.37
C GLY A 857 -31.03 -9.10 -46.85
N GLY A 858 -31.79 -8.63 -47.85
CA GLY A 858 -32.87 -9.41 -48.47
C GLY A 858 -34.14 -9.50 -47.61
N ALA A 859 -34.37 -8.51 -46.75
CA ALA A 859 -35.60 -8.40 -45.98
C ALA A 859 -36.85 -8.47 -46.87
N ALA A 860 -37.76 -9.38 -46.57
CA ALA A 860 -39.11 -9.34 -47.11
C ALA A 860 -39.95 -8.35 -46.28
N GLY A 861 -40.89 -7.65 -46.92
CA GLY A 861 -41.82 -6.71 -46.28
C GLY A 861 -41.60 -5.25 -46.64
N THR A 862 -42.33 -4.35 -45.97
CA THR A 862 -42.17 -2.90 -46.12
C THR A 862 -40.78 -2.51 -45.65
N LEU A 863 -39.97 -1.97 -46.56
CA LEU A 863 -38.66 -1.42 -46.22
C LEU A 863 -38.83 0.02 -45.77
N GLU A 864 -38.03 0.45 -44.80
CA GLU A 864 -37.98 1.84 -44.40
C GLU A 864 -37.37 2.68 -45.53
N PRO A 865 -38.15 3.58 -46.17
CA PRO A 865 -37.64 4.42 -47.26
C PRO A 865 -36.67 5.45 -46.71
N GLY A 866 -35.50 5.59 -47.34
CA GLY A 866 -34.54 6.65 -47.00
C GLY A 866 -33.69 6.40 -45.76
N PHE A 867 -33.60 5.15 -45.27
CA PHE A 867 -32.69 4.81 -44.19
C PHE A 867 -31.23 5.18 -44.58
N PRO A 868 -30.48 5.89 -43.71
CA PRO A 868 -29.13 6.33 -44.04
C PRO A 868 -28.19 5.17 -44.39
N ASN A 869 -27.33 5.38 -45.39
CA ASN A 869 -26.21 4.49 -45.73
C ASN A 869 -26.64 3.05 -46.03
N GLY A 870 -27.88 2.90 -46.51
CA GLY A 870 -28.47 1.62 -46.82
C GLY A 870 -28.61 0.69 -45.62
N GLY A 871 -28.47 1.15 -44.37
CA GLY A 871 -28.56 0.29 -43.18
C GLY A 871 -27.24 -0.17 -42.57
N MET A 872 -26.09 0.35 -43.03
CA MET A 872 -24.81 0.15 -42.34
C MET A 872 -24.68 1.07 -41.13
N LEU A 873 -23.94 0.67 -40.09
CA LEU A 873 -23.71 1.52 -38.90
C LEU A 873 -22.93 2.78 -39.22
N ILE A 874 -21.94 2.68 -40.12
CA ILE A 874 -20.86 3.65 -40.40
C ILE A 874 -19.93 3.85 -39.20
N ASP A 875 -20.49 4.10 -38.03
CA ASP A 875 -19.76 4.28 -36.78
C ASP A 875 -19.38 2.94 -36.16
N VAL A 876 -18.28 2.97 -35.41
CA VAL A 876 -17.81 1.80 -34.66
C VAL A 876 -18.61 1.68 -33.39
N ALA A 877 -19.33 0.57 -33.26
CA ALA A 877 -20.07 0.25 -32.06
C ALA A 877 -19.14 -0.33 -30.98
N PHE A 878 -19.57 -0.25 -29.73
CA PHE A 878 -18.94 -0.97 -28.64
C PHE A 878 -19.97 -1.80 -27.90
N ASP A 879 -19.63 -3.06 -27.69
CA ASP A 879 -20.47 -4.02 -27.02
C ASP A 879 -20.12 -4.10 -25.53
N PRO A 880 -20.95 -3.50 -24.65
CA PRO A 880 -20.66 -3.46 -23.23
C PRO A 880 -20.69 -4.83 -22.58
N PHE A 881 -21.35 -5.83 -23.17
CA PHE A 881 -21.39 -7.17 -22.59
C PHE A 881 -20.10 -7.94 -22.86
N PHE A 882 -19.64 -7.93 -24.12
CA PHE A 882 -18.46 -8.67 -24.53
C PHE A 882 -17.15 -7.86 -24.49
N ASN A 883 -17.18 -6.60 -24.01
CA ASN A 883 -16.01 -5.73 -23.92
C ASN A 883 -15.26 -5.57 -25.24
N GLN A 884 -15.97 -5.31 -26.35
CA GLN A 884 -15.36 -5.31 -27.67
C GLN A 884 -15.91 -4.24 -28.59
N ALA A 885 -15.03 -3.69 -29.42
CA ALA A 885 -15.43 -2.90 -30.57
C ALA A 885 -16.06 -3.80 -31.66
N LEU A 886 -17.03 -3.24 -32.38
CA LEU A 886 -17.68 -3.86 -33.53
C LEU A 886 -17.50 -2.96 -34.74
N PRO A 887 -17.09 -3.51 -35.90
CA PRO A 887 -16.72 -2.71 -37.05
C PRO A 887 -17.91 -1.90 -37.61
N GLY A 888 -17.65 -0.73 -38.17
CA GLY A 888 -18.69 0.15 -38.74
C GLY A 888 -19.38 -0.43 -39.97
N THR A 889 -18.79 -1.48 -40.55
CA THR A 889 -19.36 -2.27 -41.66
C THR A 889 -20.48 -3.23 -41.23
N ARG A 890 -20.80 -3.30 -39.92
CA ARG A 890 -21.98 -4.04 -39.45
C ARG A 890 -23.27 -3.35 -39.92
N ASN A 891 -24.34 -4.13 -39.89
CA ASN A 891 -25.66 -3.64 -40.27
C ASN A 891 -26.44 -3.19 -39.02
N ASP A 892 -27.39 -2.29 -39.22
CA ASP A 892 -28.35 -1.88 -38.20
C ASP A 892 -29.16 -3.07 -37.66
N ILE A 893 -29.67 -2.99 -36.43
CA ILE A 893 -30.48 -4.06 -35.83
C ILE A 893 -31.71 -4.40 -36.64
N MET A 894 -32.27 -3.44 -37.38
CA MET A 894 -33.44 -3.60 -38.24
C MET A 894 -33.10 -4.15 -39.64
N ALA A 895 -31.84 -4.46 -39.93
CA ALA A 895 -31.40 -5.16 -41.15
C ALA A 895 -31.38 -6.68 -40.97
N TYR A 896 -31.17 -7.47 -42.03
CA TYR A 896 -30.77 -8.89 -41.90
C TYR A 896 -29.25 -9.07 -41.81
N GLY A 897 -28.79 -10.13 -41.12
CA GLY A 897 -27.35 -10.46 -40.98
C GLY A 897 -26.74 -10.20 -39.61
N THR A 898 -25.45 -9.86 -39.54
CA THR A 898 -24.78 -9.45 -38.29
C THR A 898 -25.16 -8.02 -37.98
N ARG A 899 -25.76 -7.81 -36.80
CA ARG A 899 -26.60 -6.66 -36.51
C ARG A 899 -26.13 -5.95 -35.24
N TRP A 900 -26.18 -4.62 -35.22
CA TRP A 900 -26.02 -3.78 -34.03
C TRP A 900 -26.84 -2.50 -34.19
N ILE A 901 -27.05 -1.72 -33.11
CA ILE A 901 -27.88 -0.51 -33.22
C ILE A 901 -27.09 0.60 -33.91
N SER A 902 -27.64 1.20 -34.97
CA SER A 902 -27.07 2.41 -35.58
C SER A 902 -27.40 3.65 -34.75
N GLY A 903 -26.62 4.73 -34.90
CA GLY A 903 -26.94 6.00 -34.25
C GLY A 903 -28.31 6.54 -34.68
N TYR A 904 -28.68 6.35 -35.95
CA TYR A 904 -29.99 6.72 -36.48
C TYR A 904 -31.15 6.05 -35.74
N ASN A 905 -31.13 4.71 -35.62
CA ASN A 905 -32.20 4.00 -34.92
C ASN A 905 -32.11 4.17 -33.39
N TRP A 906 -30.92 4.42 -32.82
CA TRP A 906 -30.80 4.79 -31.42
C TRP A 906 -31.62 6.05 -31.12
N SER A 907 -31.38 7.14 -31.87
CA SER A 907 -32.13 8.40 -31.68
C SER A 907 -33.63 8.27 -31.95
N ARG A 908 -34.01 7.47 -32.95
CA ARG A 908 -35.43 7.24 -33.25
C ARG A 908 -36.13 6.43 -32.18
N PHE A 909 -35.57 5.28 -31.78
CA PHE A 909 -36.15 4.48 -30.70
C PHE A 909 -36.31 5.31 -29.43
N GLN A 910 -35.31 6.15 -29.12
CA GLN A 910 -35.39 7.05 -27.99
C GLN A 910 -36.60 7.98 -28.12
N THR A 911 -36.79 8.60 -29.29
CA THR A 911 -37.95 9.48 -29.56
C THR A 911 -39.29 8.77 -29.47
N THR A 912 -39.37 7.47 -29.77
CA THR A 912 -40.62 6.68 -29.64
C THR A 912 -40.90 6.25 -28.21
N ILE A 913 -39.84 6.05 -27.40
CA ILE A 913 -39.96 5.60 -26.01
C ILE A 913 -40.22 6.77 -25.06
N SER A 914 -39.60 7.93 -25.31
CA SER A 914 -39.89 9.20 -24.64
C SER A 914 -41.33 9.65 -24.88
#